data_AF-A0A2R6QN47-F1
#
_entry.id   AF-A0A2R6QN47-F1
#
_cell.length_a   1.000
_cell.length_b   1.000
_cell.length_c   1.000
_cell.angle_alpha   90.00
_cell.angle_beta   90.00
_cell.angle_gamma   90.00
#
_symmetry.space_group_name_H-M   'P 1'
#
loop_
_entity.id
_entity.type
_entity.pdbx_description
1 polymer ?
#
loop_
_entity_poly.entity_id
_entity_poly.type
_entity_poly.pdbx_seq_one_letter_code
_entity_poly.pdbx_strand_id
1 'polypeptide(L)'
;MTKSRWRESIKSLGSHIDPEREEQVKKTKIEIEDKVAQIVKLIKNKNQGNKDGNSTSDSELVEFVEDFHKQFQALYALYDNLRGEVKEKVQGLENKESSPSTSSSDSESYHSVNEASARSSPRHALIQRVRDDLKNKLETLSLELIDMRTKLNAISEEKEALHSEYMEALNKIQDSEKIIDELRVEAKKTHSTKQKLTDECTQLKEKLVEREKELLSVTRAHQVHESEVPTQIKKLEHQVSSLQLEHKNLRTQKRELVEQTESQTLEAKQLGEENSGLRSRILELEMTMKEKENTVSILWMKLVENGSNSKSEIEELMARANSLQLEVDTLRTQKVELEEQVTFKCKQLEEETSSLHTKILDLEMASKEKEDELSALQRKLEENESDSKSKIEDLMQRANNLQLEADNLRSEKGELEEQVVFKNNEAFAQVKGFMDQVNVLQQQLYSLSSQKSESETSLEKVTQEISDFLIQIENLKEKLESKTMDLERMLEEKDGLERQMKDLELEVGSLRIKKSELEEQMRSKNHEVDQLRVEKEGLHVRISESERLIMEKSDELSTLQQKFEGLGNDSSSQIKALEEEIKIIKQELDSLQAKKSQLELQIEREKQESLENLVRMEKQNIELTSKITEHQTTLTGQEEAINKLNEEHKQIRDQFVECKLNFQIAERKIEETAEVFCKKFEDSLRILSRRIRVAEQLHAENKDVYRRTKEKYESENMNLKERVTSSEVAVKRMKEISLTANDILFGLDAVALKFEQCNGNFLNRISKTSCEVLFAKDWVQRKNKAIKHVQEDIDCLLVQLDTKEAEVLGLREKIWKLENKVRELEKTVKEKEEGMLGMGEEKREAIRQLCVWIDYHRSRSDYLKKILSETTAVRSQRTS
;
A
#
# COMPACT_ATOMS: atom_id res chain seq x y z
N MET A 1 53.74 -13.02 17.41
CA MET A 1 54.10 -13.55 18.74
C MET A 1 53.22 -12.85 19.80
N THR A 2 52.04 -13.37 20.17
CA THR A 2 51.17 -12.76 21.22
C THR A 2 49.94 -13.64 21.58
N LYS A 3 50.07 -14.97 21.66
CA LYS A 3 49.01 -15.85 22.21
C LYS A 3 49.38 -16.51 23.55
N SER A 4 50.65 -16.49 23.95
CA SER A 4 51.14 -17.08 25.21
C SER A 4 50.99 -16.12 26.40
N ARG A 5 51.30 -14.84 26.21
CA ARG A 5 51.33 -13.82 27.27
C ARG A 5 49.95 -13.48 27.85
N TRP A 6 48.90 -13.57 27.02
CA TRP A 6 47.50 -13.44 27.46
C TRP A 6 47.03 -14.66 28.27
N ARG A 7 47.54 -15.86 27.95
CA ARG A 7 47.19 -17.09 28.67
C ARG A 7 47.86 -17.18 30.05
N GLU A 8 49.06 -16.62 30.18
CA GLU A 8 49.75 -16.50 31.46
C GLU A 8 49.13 -15.43 32.37
N SER A 9 48.63 -14.34 31.80
CA SER A 9 47.96 -13.27 32.58
C SER A 9 46.59 -13.69 33.14
N ILE A 10 45.88 -14.62 32.48
CA ILE A 10 44.62 -15.19 33.03
C ILE A 10 44.92 -16.24 34.12
N LYS A 11 46.05 -16.95 34.03
CA LYS A 11 46.49 -17.88 35.09
C LYS A 11 46.82 -17.18 36.40
N SER A 12 47.31 -15.94 36.38
CA SER A 12 47.58 -15.16 37.59
C SER A 12 46.34 -14.54 38.25
N LEU A 13 45.18 -14.55 37.59
CA LEU A 13 43.89 -14.15 38.17
C LEU A 13 43.13 -15.32 38.82
N GLY A 14 43.49 -16.56 38.48
CA GLY A 14 42.88 -17.77 39.04
C GLY A 14 43.31 -18.09 40.48
N SER A 15 44.36 -17.45 41.03
CA SER A 15 44.85 -17.71 42.38
C SER A 15 44.06 -17.05 43.50
N HIS A 16 42.96 -16.34 43.18
CA HIS A 16 42.15 -15.60 44.16
C HIS A 16 40.66 -15.97 44.16
N ILE A 17 40.28 -17.03 43.43
CA ILE A 17 38.94 -17.62 43.49
C ILE A 17 38.99 -18.74 44.53
N ASP A 18 38.09 -18.67 45.51
CA ASP A 18 37.93 -19.68 46.55
C ASP A 18 37.71 -21.07 45.90
N PRO A 19 38.63 -22.03 46.09
CA PRO A 19 38.56 -23.33 45.40
C PRO A 19 37.27 -24.10 45.73
N GLU A 20 36.68 -23.85 46.91
CA GLU A 20 35.41 -24.45 47.31
C GLU A 20 34.23 -23.94 46.46
N ARG A 21 34.26 -22.67 46.04
CA ARG A 21 33.25 -22.09 45.12
C ARG A 21 33.43 -22.56 43.68
N GLU A 22 34.68 -22.76 43.23
CA GLU A 22 34.94 -23.31 41.90
C GLU A 22 34.49 -24.77 41.80
N GLU A 23 34.63 -25.55 42.88
CA GLU A 23 34.18 -26.93 42.96
C GLU A 23 32.64 -27.05 43.04
N GLN A 24 31.98 -26.14 43.77
CA GLN A 24 30.51 -26.03 43.75
C GLN A 24 29.96 -25.74 42.35
N VAL A 25 30.58 -24.81 41.60
CA VAL A 25 30.17 -24.49 40.23
C VAL A 25 30.39 -25.68 39.28
N LYS A 26 31.46 -26.45 39.45
CA LYS A 26 31.70 -27.69 38.68
C LYS A 26 30.66 -28.76 39.00
N LYS A 27 30.27 -28.93 40.26
CA LYS A 27 29.24 -29.90 40.67
C LYS A 27 27.86 -29.54 40.12
N THR A 28 27.46 -28.27 40.21
CA THR A 28 26.20 -27.79 39.61
C THR A 28 26.21 -27.89 38.09
N LYS A 29 27.37 -27.67 37.44
CA LYS A 29 27.50 -27.83 35.99
C LYS A 29 27.27 -29.28 35.56
N ILE A 30 27.81 -30.26 36.28
CA ILE A 30 27.61 -31.68 36.00
C ILE A 30 26.14 -32.08 36.20
N GLU A 31 25.49 -31.63 37.28
CA GLU A 31 24.05 -31.87 37.50
C GLU A 31 23.15 -31.26 36.40
N ILE A 32 23.51 -30.06 35.92
CA ILE A 32 22.82 -29.38 34.81
C ILE A 32 23.01 -30.16 33.50
N GLU A 33 24.22 -30.64 33.21
CA GLU A 33 24.51 -31.44 32.01
C GLU A 33 23.76 -32.78 32.00
N ASP A 34 23.62 -33.45 33.16
CA ASP A 34 22.91 -34.73 33.28
C ASP A 34 21.39 -34.58 33.12
N LYS A 35 20.80 -33.49 33.67
CA LYS A 35 19.38 -33.14 33.47
C LYS A 35 19.08 -32.74 32.03
N VAL A 36 19.97 -32.01 31.36
CA VAL A 36 19.83 -31.68 29.93
C VAL A 36 19.87 -32.94 29.06
N ALA A 37 20.72 -33.91 29.40
CA ALA A 37 20.75 -35.20 28.72
C ALA A 37 19.42 -35.97 28.87
N GLN A 38 18.76 -35.90 30.03
CA GLN A 38 17.41 -36.48 30.23
C GLN A 38 16.32 -35.77 29.43
N ILE A 39 16.33 -34.43 29.38
CA ILE A 39 15.40 -33.62 28.56
C ILE A 39 15.54 -33.96 27.08
N VAL A 40 16.77 -34.05 26.56
CA VAL A 40 17.03 -34.44 25.16
C VAL A 40 16.56 -35.87 24.87
N LYS A 41 16.63 -36.78 25.85
CA LYS A 41 16.14 -38.16 25.73
C LYS A 41 14.61 -38.22 25.65
N LEU A 42 13.90 -37.42 26.46
CA LEU A 42 12.44 -37.29 26.42
C LEU A 42 11.95 -36.68 25.09
N ILE A 43 12.65 -35.66 24.58
CA ILE A 43 12.34 -35.03 23.28
C ILE A 43 12.61 -36.01 22.12
N LYS A 44 13.69 -36.80 22.18
CA LYS A 44 13.97 -37.84 21.17
C LYS A 44 12.91 -38.94 21.13
N ASN A 45 12.40 -39.37 22.29
CA ASN A 45 11.34 -40.38 22.36
C ASN A 45 10.00 -39.86 21.79
N LYS A 46 9.71 -38.55 21.89
CA LYS A 46 8.51 -37.93 21.30
C LYS A 46 8.52 -37.88 19.76
N ASN A 47 9.71 -37.91 19.15
CA ASN A 47 9.90 -37.84 17.69
C ASN A 47 9.89 -39.20 16.98
N GLN A 48 9.83 -40.33 17.71
CA GLN A 48 9.55 -41.64 17.14
C GLN A 48 8.06 -41.93 17.30
N GLY A 49 7.32 -41.76 16.22
CA GLY A 49 5.86 -41.72 16.22
C GLY A 49 5.20 -42.94 16.86
N ASN A 50 4.43 -42.68 17.91
CA ASN A 50 3.17 -43.37 18.17
C ASN A 50 2.15 -42.33 18.64
N LYS A 51 1.07 -42.24 17.87
CA LYS A 51 -0.12 -41.44 18.18
C LYS A 51 -0.83 -42.09 19.36
N ASP A 52 -0.51 -41.69 20.58
CA ASP A 52 -1.48 -41.73 21.68
C ASP A 52 -1.16 -40.59 22.63
N GLY A 53 -2.16 -39.72 22.82
CA GLY A 53 -2.05 -38.55 23.69
C GLY A 53 -1.95 -39.00 25.14
N ASN A 54 -0.77 -38.85 25.73
CA ASN A 54 -0.61 -38.91 27.18
C ASN A 54 -0.16 -37.54 27.66
N SER A 55 -1.09 -36.76 28.20
CA SER A 55 -0.88 -35.38 28.70
C SER A 55 0.06 -35.31 29.92
N THR A 56 0.51 -36.44 30.45
CA THR A 56 1.38 -36.54 31.63
C THR A 56 2.85 -36.26 31.30
N SER A 57 3.34 -36.68 30.14
CA SER A 57 4.75 -36.46 29.73
C SER A 57 5.06 -35.00 29.40
N ASP A 58 4.04 -34.25 28.96
CA ASP A 58 4.20 -32.82 28.65
C ASP A 58 4.21 -31.97 29.92
N SER A 59 3.50 -32.40 30.98
CA SER A 59 3.57 -31.78 32.30
C SER A 59 4.94 -31.99 32.95
N GLU A 60 5.48 -33.21 32.90
CA GLU A 60 6.82 -33.52 33.47
C GLU A 60 7.93 -32.76 32.72
N LEU A 61 7.84 -32.64 31.39
CA LEU A 61 8.81 -31.89 30.60
C LEU A 61 8.78 -30.38 30.92
N VAL A 62 7.59 -29.80 31.12
CA VAL A 62 7.42 -28.40 31.51
C VAL A 62 8.00 -28.16 32.90
N GLU A 63 7.76 -29.05 33.85
CA GLU A 63 8.27 -28.93 35.22
C GLU A 63 9.80 -29.02 35.26
N PHE A 64 10.43 -29.89 34.45
CA PHE A 64 11.89 -29.95 34.31
C PHE A 64 12.50 -28.71 33.65
N VAL A 65 11.80 -28.11 32.67
CA VAL A 65 12.27 -26.87 32.01
C VAL A 65 12.15 -25.68 32.95
N GLU A 66 11.10 -25.61 33.77
CA GLU A 66 10.94 -24.57 34.80
C GLU A 66 11.98 -24.71 35.92
N ASP A 67 12.30 -25.92 36.38
CA ASP A 67 13.37 -26.17 37.36
C ASP A 67 14.74 -25.77 36.78
N PHE A 68 15.01 -26.12 35.51
CA PHE A 68 16.23 -25.71 34.81
C PHE A 68 16.36 -24.18 34.71
N HIS A 69 15.27 -23.48 34.40
CA HIS A 69 15.26 -22.02 34.31
C HIS A 69 15.55 -21.36 35.66
N LYS A 70 14.98 -21.89 36.76
CA LYS A 70 15.25 -21.41 38.12
C LYS A 70 16.72 -21.61 38.53
N GLN A 71 17.29 -22.78 38.20
CA GLN A 71 18.70 -23.05 38.50
C GLN A 71 19.66 -22.17 37.69
N PHE A 72 19.32 -21.88 36.42
CA PHE A 72 20.09 -20.97 35.58
C PHE A 72 20.07 -19.52 36.11
N GLN A 73 18.90 -19.04 36.58
CA GLN A 73 18.80 -17.73 37.22
C GLN A 73 19.63 -17.62 38.50
N ALA A 74 19.65 -18.67 39.32
CA ALA A 74 20.47 -18.70 40.54
C ALA A 74 21.98 -18.64 40.23
N LEU A 75 22.43 -19.34 39.17
CA LEU A 75 23.82 -19.29 38.73
C LEU A 75 24.22 -17.91 38.20
N TYR A 76 23.32 -17.25 37.47
CA TYR A 76 23.54 -15.87 36.98
C TYR A 76 23.66 -14.87 38.12
N ALA A 77 22.82 -14.99 39.16
CA ALA A 77 22.91 -14.16 40.35
C ALA A 77 24.25 -14.34 41.08
N LEU A 78 24.78 -15.56 41.13
CA LEU A 78 26.07 -15.85 41.76
C LEU A 78 27.25 -15.29 40.95
N TYR A 79 27.16 -15.32 39.63
CA TYR A 79 28.14 -14.69 38.72
C TYR A 79 28.13 -13.16 38.84
N ASP A 80 26.95 -12.56 38.96
CA ASP A 80 26.80 -11.11 39.15
C ASP A 80 27.39 -10.63 40.47
N ASN A 81 27.22 -11.40 41.55
CA ASN A 81 27.83 -11.12 42.85
C ASN A 81 29.37 -11.20 42.78
N LEU A 82 29.93 -12.21 42.11
CA LEU A 82 31.38 -12.34 41.90
C LEU A 82 31.94 -11.18 41.05
N ARG A 83 31.19 -10.72 40.04
CA ARG A 83 31.56 -9.55 39.24
C ARG A 83 31.54 -8.26 40.08
N GLY A 84 30.60 -8.14 41.02
CA GLY A 84 30.54 -7.06 42.00
C GLY A 84 31.77 -7.01 42.91
N GLU A 85 32.14 -8.14 43.52
CA GLU A 85 33.30 -8.26 44.41
C GLU A 85 34.64 -7.95 43.71
N VAL A 86 34.79 -8.30 42.44
CA VAL A 86 35.98 -7.96 41.63
C VAL A 86 36.05 -6.46 41.34
N LYS A 87 34.90 -5.80 41.13
CA LYS A 87 34.83 -4.37 40.82
C LYS A 87 35.16 -3.50 42.03
N GLU A 88 34.74 -3.93 43.22
CA GLU A 88 35.00 -3.24 44.49
C GLU A 88 36.49 -3.31 44.88
N LYS A 89 37.18 -4.43 44.58
CA LYS A 89 38.62 -4.58 44.81
C LYS A 89 39.52 -3.79 43.85
N VAL A 90 39.03 -3.42 42.66
CA VAL A 90 39.78 -2.63 41.67
C VAL A 90 39.75 -1.13 41.96
N GLN A 91 38.73 -0.62 42.67
CA GLN A 91 38.60 0.80 43.02
C GLN A 91 39.39 1.25 44.26
N GLY A 92 40.09 0.34 44.96
CA GLY A 92 40.82 0.65 46.19
C GLY A 92 42.20 1.33 46.04
N LEU A 93 42.70 1.60 44.83
CA LEU A 93 44.09 2.03 44.61
C LEU A 93 44.29 3.40 43.94
N GLU A 94 43.23 4.15 43.61
CA GLU A 94 43.34 5.47 42.94
C GLU A 94 42.83 6.63 43.81
N ASN A 95 43.39 6.82 45.01
CA ASN A 95 43.12 8.02 45.82
C ASN A 95 44.38 8.52 46.53
N LYS A 96 45.22 9.23 45.79
CA LYS A 96 46.33 10.15 46.19
C LYS A 96 46.95 10.61 44.86
N GLU A 97 46.98 11.86 44.43
CA GLU A 97 47.03 13.15 45.10
C GLU A 97 46.45 14.27 44.20
N SER A 98 46.03 15.34 44.86
CA SER A 98 45.46 16.58 44.33
C SER A 98 46.48 17.47 43.59
N SER A 99 45.96 18.27 42.65
CA SER A 99 46.60 19.36 41.87
C SER A 99 47.15 20.53 42.75
N PRO A 100 47.62 21.72 42.24
CA PRO A 100 47.89 22.21 40.85
C PRO A 100 49.11 23.20 40.66
N SER A 101 49.38 23.59 39.40
CA SER A 101 49.84 24.92 38.87
C SER A 101 51.32 25.41 38.84
N THR A 102 51.60 26.19 37.77
CA THR A 102 52.61 27.28 37.52
C THR A 102 54.01 26.88 36.98
N SER A 103 54.40 27.25 35.74
CA SER A 103 54.91 28.55 35.22
C SER A 103 56.34 28.92 35.71
N SER A 104 57.33 28.85 34.83
CA SER A 104 58.12 30.02 34.36
C SER A 104 59.39 29.61 33.59
N SER A 105 59.64 30.34 32.51
CA SER A 105 60.93 30.52 31.84
C SER A 105 61.95 31.14 32.81
N ASP A 106 63.25 30.85 32.67
CA ASP A 106 64.32 31.84 32.92
C ASP A 106 65.71 31.39 32.42
N SER A 107 66.39 32.34 31.79
CA SER A 107 67.82 32.38 31.48
C SER A 107 68.62 32.82 32.71
N GLU A 108 69.89 32.43 32.83
CA GLU A 108 71.05 33.34 32.78
C GLU A 108 72.41 32.70 33.20
N SER A 109 73.44 33.06 32.40
CA SER A 109 74.77 33.58 32.75
C SER A 109 75.36 33.37 34.16
N TYR A 110 76.65 32.99 34.27
CA TYR A 110 77.67 33.71 35.07
C TYR A 110 79.12 33.35 34.67
N HIS A 111 80.06 34.24 35.04
CA HIS A 111 81.31 34.60 34.39
C HIS A 111 82.61 33.83 34.76
N SER A 112 83.54 33.87 33.79
CA SER A 112 85.02 33.84 33.75
C SER A 112 85.83 34.27 34.99
N VAL A 113 87.01 33.66 35.24
CA VAL A 113 88.27 34.34 35.66
C VAL A 113 89.56 33.59 35.21
N ASN A 114 90.42 34.34 34.50
CA ASN A 114 91.90 34.37 34.36
C ASN A 114 92.80 33.34 35.09
N GLU A 115 93.96 32.98 34.49
CA GLU A 115 95.26 33.64 34.75
C GLU A 115 96.44 33.14 33.88
N ALA A 116 97.48 33.97 33.80
CA ALA A 116 98.50 34.03 32.75
C ALA A 116 99.87 33.42 33.12
N SER A 117 100.64 33.16 32.05
CA SER A 117 102.10 33.35 31.88
C SER A 117 103.12 32.63 32.77
N ALA A 118 103.75 31.63 32.15
CA ALA A 118 105.19 31.29 32.09
C ALA A 118 106.17 31.69 33.21
N ARG A 119 106.85 30.67 33.78
CA ARG A 119 108.33 30.54 33.80
C ARG A 119 108.79 29.16 34.32
N SER A 120 109.94 28.73 33.80
CA SER A 120 110.54 27.39 33.78
C SER A 120 110.99 26.77 35.12
N SER A 121 110.71 25.47 35.36
CA SER A 121 111.60 24.52 36.08
C SER A 121 111.08 23.05 36.05
N PRO A 122 111.91 22.00 36.24
CA PRO A 122 111.61 20.58 35.92
C PRO A 122 110.50 19.87 36.72
N ARG A 123 109.82 20.54 37.66
CA ARG A 123 108.58 20.03 38.27
C ARG A 123 107.36 20.18 37.34
N HIS A 124 107.48 21.00 36.30
CA HIS A 124 106.43 21.17 35.33
C HIS A 124 106.20 19.90 34.50
N ALA A 125 107.23 19.11 34.17
CA ALA A 125 107.06 17.91 33.34
C ALA A 125 106.24 16.78 33.99
N LEU A 126 106.30 16.63 35.32
CA LEU A 126 105.55 15.59 36.05
C LEU A 126 104.10 16.00 36.31
N ILE A 127 103.89 17.29 36.64
CA ILE A 127 102.55 17.89 36.74
C ILE A 127 101.91 17.93 35.35
N GLN A 128 102.67 18.21 34.29
CA GLN A 128 102.17 18.20 32.91
C GLN A 128 101.82 16.77 32.49
N ARG A 129 102.63 15.75 32.79
CA ARG A 129 102.31 14.36 32.46
C ARG A 129 101.07 13.84 33.20
N VAL A 130 100.91 14.16 34.48
CA VAL A 130 99.69 13.82 35.25
C VAL A 130 98.48 14.63 34.77
N ARG A 131 98.68 15.90 34.40
CA ARG A 131 97.66 16.76 33.78
C ARG A 131 97.26 16.23 32.42
N ASP A 132 98.20 15.80 31.59
CA ASP A 132 97.98 15.26 30.25
C ASP A 132 97.31 13.87 30.34
N ASP A 133 97.69 13.00 31.29
CA ASP A 133 97.00 11.73 31.55
C ASP A 133 95.56 11.92 32.08
N LEU A 134 95.36 12.86 33.02
CA LEU A 134 94.02 13.20 33.50
C LEU A 134 93.19 13.87 32.41
N LYS A 135 93.80 14.72 31.58
CA LYS A 135 93.16 15.36 30.43
C LYS A 135 92.75 14.32 29.39
N ASN A 136 93.64 13.39 29.03
CA ASN A 136 93.33 12.31 28.11
C ASN A 136 92.22 11.40 28.66
N LYS A 137 92.25 11.04 29.94
CA LYS A 137 91.17 10.26 30.59
C LYS A 137 89.85 11.03 30.64
N LEU A 138 89.88 12.32 30.94
CA LEU A 138 88.71 13.19 30.95
C LEU A 138 88.14 13.35 29.53
N GLU A 139 88.99 13.45 28.52
CA GLU A 139 88.62 13.55 27.11
C GLU A 139 88.03 12.22 26.60
N THR A 140 88.59 11.08 27.04
CA THR A 140 88.04 9.74 26.74
C THR A 140 86.68 9.53 27.41
N LEU A 141 86.55 9.85 28.70
CA LEU A 141 85.26 9.79 29.42
C LEU A 141 84.26 10.80 28.86
N SER A 142 84.70 11.96 28.38
CA SER A 142 83.85 12.95 27.72
C SER A 142 83.33 12.42 26.38
N LEU A 143 84.15 11.73 25.61
CA LEU A 143 83.72 11.06 24.37
C LEU A 143 82.75 9.92 24.65
N GLU A 144 82.99 9.11 25.68
CA GLU A 144 82.05 8.06 26.12
C GLU A 144 80.72 8.64 26.63
N LEU A 145 80.73 9.76 27.36
CA LEU A 145 79.51 10.45 27.80
C LEU A 145 78.75 11.05 26.61
N ILE A 146 79.44 11.57 25.60
CA ILE A 146 78.82 12.05 24.36
C ILE A 146 78.19 10.87 23.62
N ASP A 147 78.88 9.73 23.49
CA ASP A 147 78.36 8.51 22.85
C ASP A 147 77.15 7.91 23.60
N MET A 148 77.18 7.91 24.93
CA MET A 148 76.02 7.50 25.72
C MET A 148 74.86 8.49 25.61
N ARG A 149 75.15 9.79 25.50
CA ARG A 149 74.13 10.83 25.30
C ARG A 149 73.49 10.76 23.91
N THR A 150 74.26 10.49 22.86
CA THR A 150 73.71 10.27 21.51
C THR A 150 72.87 8.99 21.46
N LYS A 151 73.29 7.90 22.12
CA LYS A 151 72.46 6.69 22.27
C LYS A 151 71.19 6.94 23.07
N LEU A 152 71.26 7.70 24.16
CA LEU A 152 70.09 8.05 24.96
C LEU A 152 69.09 8.89 24.16
N ASN A 153 69.60 9.86 23.37
CA ASN A 153 68.78 10.66 22.48
C ASN A 153 68.12 9.78 21.38
N ALA A 154 68.88 8.88 20.75
CA ALA A 154 68.35 7.95 19.75
C ALA A 154 67.26 7.03 20.34
N ILE A 155 67.44 6.53 21.57
CA ILE A 155 66.41 5.75 22.28
C ILE A 155 65.19 6.61 22.61
N SER A 156 65.38 7.89 22.97
CA SER A 156 64.28 8.82 23.23
C SER A 156 63.47 9.09 21.97
N GLU A 157 64.14 9.34 20.85
CA GLU A 157 63.53 9.51 19.53
C GLU A 157 62.77 8.25 19.09
N GLU A 158 63.36 7.06 19.28
CA GLU A 158 62.68 5.78 18.99
C GLU A 158 61.46 5.56 19.89
N LYS A 159 61.54 5.92 21.17
CA LYS A 159 60.40 5.87 22.10
C LYS A 159 59.27 6.82 21.67
N GLU A 160 59.60 8.04 21.24
CA GLU A 160 58.63 9.01 20.75
C GLU A 160 57.98 8.58 19.43
N ALA A 161 58.77 7.98 18.52
CA ALA A 161 58.27 7.38 17.28
C ALA A 161 57.31 6.22 17.59
N LEU A 162 57.69 5.27 18.46
CA LEU A 162 56.84 4.17 18.88
C LEU A 162 55.57 4.64 19.61
N HIS A 163 55.66 5.72 20.39
CA HIS A 163 54.48 6.29 21.04
C HIS A 163 53.52 6.91 20.01
N SER A 164 54.06 7.59 18.99
CA SER A 164 53.25 8.14 17.89
C SER A 164 52.57 7.02 17.10
N GLU A 165 53.29 5.94 16.78
CA GLU A 165 52.72 4.75 16.13
C GLU A 165 51.65 4.06 17.01
N TYR A 166 51.88 3.97 18.32
CA TYR A 166 50.90 3.43 19.27
C TYR A 166 49.61 4.25 19.30
N MET A 167 49.72 5.58 19.34
CA MET A 167 48.55 6.48 19.33
C MET A 167 47.79 6.39 18.00
N GLU A 168 48.50 6.28 16.87
CA GLU A 168 47.88 6.07 15.56
C GLU A 168 47.14 4.73 15.49
N ALA A 169 47.75 3.65 16.01
CA ALA A 169 47.10 2.35 16.10
C ALA A 169 45.86 2.37 17.02
N LEU A 170 45.92 3.09 18.14
CA LEU A 170 44.77 3.26 19.05
C LEU A 170 43.61 3.97 18.35
N ASN A 171 43.89 5.05 17.62
CA ASN A 171 42.87 5.77 16.84
C ASN A 171 42.25 4.88 15.76
N LYS A 172 43.06 4.10 15.03
CA LYS A 172 42.57 3.13 14.04
C LYS A 172 41.69 2.05 14.68
N ILE A 173 42.03 1.57 15.88
CA ILE A 173 41.21 0.62 16.62
C ILE A 173 39.87 1.28 17.00
N GLN A 174 39.89 2.50 17.54
CA GLN A 174 38.67 3.21 17.92
C GLN A 174 37.75 3.48 16.72
N ASP A 175 38.31 3.80 15.55
CA ASP A 175 37.53 3.98 14.32
C ASP A 175 36.97 2.65 13.82
N SER A 176 37.72 1.56 13.93
CA SER A 176 37.20 0.22 13.62
C SER A 176 36.08 -0.21 14.57
N GLU A 177 36.13 0.18 15.85
CA GLU A 177 35.06 -0.08 16.83
C GLU A 177 33.78 0.67 16.49
N LYS A 178 33.87 1.95 16.07
CA LYS A 178 32.72 2.72 15.57
C LYS A 178 32.06 2.03 14.37
N ILE A 179 32.87 1.58 13.40
CA ILE A 179 32.38 0.85 12.23
C ILE A 179 31.69 -0.46 12.65
N ILE A 180 32.25 -1.20 13.61
CA ILE A 180 31.64 -2.44 14.12
C ILE A 180 30.28 -2.15 14.78
N ASP A 181 30.16 -1.07 15.55
CA ASP A 181 28.90 -0.70 16.19
C ASP A 181 27.84 -0.25 15.16
N GLU A 182 28.22 0.49 14.11
CA GLU A 182 27.34 0.80 12.97
C GLU A 182 26.87 -0.48 12.26
N LEU A 183 27.79 -1.39 11.96
CA LEU A 183 27.45 -2.69 11.36
C LEU A 183 26.54 -3.53 12.27
N ARG A 184 26.70 -3.45 13.59
CA ARG A 184 25.79 -4.12 14.55
C ARG A 184 24.40 -3.51 14.53
N VAL A 185 24.27 -2.19 14.42
CA VAL A 185 22.96 -1.52 14.29
C VAL A 185 22.28 -1.94 12.99
N GLU A 186 23.01 -1.96 11.87
CA GLU A 186 22.46 -2.41 10.59
C GLU A 186 22.11 -3.91 10.61
N ALA A 187 22.92 -4.74 11.27
CA ALA A 187 22.61 -6.15 11.50
C ALA A 187 21.32 -6.35 12.32
N LYS A 188 21.10 -5.52 13.35
CA LYS A 188 19.84 -5.54 14.13
C LYS A 188 18.64 -5.11 13.29
N LYS A 189 18.80 -4.07 12.47
CA LYS A 189 17.76 -3.57 11.57
C LYS A 189 17.39 -4.61 10.51
N THR A 190 18.38 -5.21 9.86
CA THR A 190 18.17 -6.31 8.88
C THR A 190 17.57 -7.57 9.53
N HIS A 191 17.94 -7.88 10.78
CA HIS A 191 17.29 -8.95 11.52
C HIS A 191 15.81 -8.64 11.82
N SER A 192 15.50 -7.40 12.22
CA SER A 192 14.11 -6.96 12.44
C SER A 192 13.27 -7.00 11.17
N THR A 193 13.80 -6.58 10.02
CA THR A 193 13.09 -6.68 8.74
C THR A 193 12.92 -8.12 8.30
N LYS A 194 13.93 -8.98 8.46
CA LYS A 194 13.84 -10.41 8.19
C LYS A 194 12.78 -11.08 9.08
N GLN A 195 12.68 -10.72 10.35
CA GLN A 195 11.66 -11.24 11.25
C GLN A 195 10.27 -10.84 10.77
N LYS A 196 10.03 -9.56 10.46
CA LYS A 196 8.74 -9.08 9.91
C LYS A 196 8.34 -9.82 8.64
N LEU A 197 9.27 -10.00 7.71
CA LEU A 197 9.01 -10.77 6.47
C LEU A 197 8.74 -12.26 6.75
N THR A 198 9.37 -12.82 7.78
CA THR A 198 9.10 -14.21 8.19
C THR A 198 7.70 -14.33 8.78
N ASP A 199 7.30 -13.38 9.63
CA ASP A 199 5.97 -13.32 10.22
C ASP A 199 4.89 -13.13 9.13
N GLU A 200 5.12 -12.24 8.17
CA GLU A 200 4.25 -12.06 6.99
C GLU A 200 4.15 -13.33 6.14
N CYS A 201 5.27 -14.02 5.88
CA CYS A 201 5.27 -15.32 5.19
C CYS A 201 4.47 -16.37 5.95
N THR A 202 4.54 -16.41 7.29
CA THR A 202 3.73 -17.34 8.08
C THR A 202 2.24 -17.02 8.01
N GLN A 203 1.86 -15.74 8.08
CA GLN A 203 0.46 -15.30 7.95
C GLN A 203 -0.10 -15.58 6.55
N LEU A 204 0.69 -15.37 5.49
CA LEU A 204 0.28 -15.70 4.13
C LEU A 204 0.11 -17.21 3.94
N LYS A 205 0.96 -18.02 4.58
CA LYS A 205 0.84 -19.48 4.55
C LYS A 205 -0.40 -19.97 5.28
N GLU A 206 -0.75 -19.37 6.42
CA GLU A 206 -2.01 -19.67 7.13
C GLU A 206 -3.23 -19.30 6.28
N LYS A 207 -3.23 -18.10 5.66
CA LYS A 207 -4.29 -17.68 4.72
C LYS A 207 -4.39 -18.61 3.52
N LEU A 208 -3.27 -19.11 2.99
CA LEU A 208 -3.27 -20.08 1.89
C LEU A 208 -3.91 -21.41 2.33
N VAL A 209 -3.56 -21.92 3.51
CA VAL A 209 -4.17 -23.14 4.06
C VAL A 209 -5.68 -22.96 4.29
N GLU A 210 -6.11 -21.78 4.74
CA GLU A 210 -7.53 -21.48 4.91
C GLU A 210 -8.25 -21.42 3.55
N ARG A 211 -7.63 -20.81 2.54
CA ARG A 211 -8.15 -20.80 1.16
C ARG A 211 -8.18 -22.19 0.52
N GLU A 212 -7.19 -23.03 0.79
CA GLU A 212 -7.19 -24.43 0.36
C GLU A 212 -8.35 -25.21 1.00
N LYS A 213 -8.63 -24.98 2.30
CA LYS A 213 -9.80 -25.57 2.98
C LYS A 213 -11.12 -25.06 2.40
N GLU A 214 -11.22 -23.76 2.12
CA GLU A 214 -12.39 -23.16 1.46
C GLU A 214 -12.59 -23.78 0.07
N LEU A 215 -11.54 -23.88 -0.76
CA LEU A 215 -11.58 -24.53 -2.08
C LEU A 215 -11.97 -26.00 -2.00
N LEU A 216 -11.46 -26.75 -1.02
CA LEU A 216 -11.86 -28.15 -0.79
C LEU A 216 -13.33 -28.26 -0.39
N SER A 217 -13.84 -27.34 0.44
CA SER A 217 -15.26 -27.30 0.82
C SER A 217 -16.15 -26.98 -0.39
N VAL A 218 -15.74 -26.02 -1.23
CA VAL A 218 -16.44 -25.62 -2.46
C VAL A 218 -16.39 -26.74 -3.50
N THR A 219 -15.26 -27.43 -3.64
CA THR A 219 -15.12 -28.58 -4.56
C THR A 219 -16.01 -29.73 -4.12
N ARG A 220 -16.08 -30.01 -2.81
CA ARG A 220 -16.99 -31.03 -2.25
C ARG A 220 -18.45 -30.65 -2.46
N ALA A 221 -18.80 -29.37 -2.28
CA ALA A 221 -20.14 -28.87 -2.57
C ALA A 221 -20.50 -28.99 -4.07
N HIS A 222 -19.56 -28.67 -4.97
CA HIS A 222 -19.76 -28.87 -6.40
C HIS A 222 -19.93 -30.34 -6.77
N GLN A 223 -19.16 -31.26 -6.20
CA GLN A 223 -19.35 -32.70 -6.43
C GLN A 223 -20.72 -33.20 -5.95
N VAL A 224 -21.18 -32.73 -4.79
CA VAL A 224 -22.52 -33.07 -4.29
C VAL A 224 -23.58 -32.52 -5.23
N HIS A 225 -23.50 -31.25 -5.63
CA HIS A 225 -24.41 -30.66 -6.62
C HIS A 225 -24.37 -31.36 -7.99
N GLU A 226 -23.19 -31.75 -8.46
CA GLU A 226 -22.99 -32.48 -9.73
C GLU A 226 -23.67 -33.86 -9.69
N SER A 227 -23.82 -34.47 -8.51
CA SER A 227 -24.57 -35.72 -8.33
C SER A 227 -26.06 -35.53 -8.01
N GLU A 228 -26.44 -34.45 -7.31
CA GLU A 228 -27.81 -34.14 -6.91
C GLU A 228 -28.65 -33.53 -8.03
N VAL A 229 -28.08 -32.67 -8.86
CA VAL A 229 -28.78 -32.05 -10.00
C VAL A 229 -29.30 -33.09 -10.99
N PRO A 230 -28.51 -34.07 -11.49
CA PRO A 230 -29.02 -35.08 -12.39
C PRO A 230 -30.02 -36.05 -11.73
N THR A 231 -29.92 -36.30 -10.41
CA THR A 231 -30.90 -37.13 -9.71
C THR A 231 -32.23 -36.40 -9.50
N GLN A 232 -32.20 -35.10 -9.22
CA GLN A 232 -33.40 -34.25 -9.19
C GLN A 232 -34.03 -34.08 -10.58
N ILE A 233 -33.22 -33.89 -11.62
CA ILE A 233 -33.69 -33.85 -13.02
C ILE A 233 -34.38 -35.15 -13.38
N LYS A 234 -33.78 -36.32 -13.12
CA LYS A 234 -34.42 -37.63 -13.35
C LYS A 234 -35.74 -37.79 -12.59
N LYS A 235 -35.81 -37.31 -11.34
CA LYS A 235 -37.05 -37.35 -10.55
C LYS A 235 -38.14 -36.45 -11.16
N LEU A 236 -37.78 -35.24 -11.60
CA LEU A 236 -38.69 -34.32 -12.28
C LEU A 236 -39.11 -34.84 -13.66
N GLU A 237 -38.20 -35.45 -14.43
CA GLU A 237 -38.49 -36.09 -15.72
C GLU A 237 -39.50 -37.24 -15.55
N HIS A 238 -39.35 -38.05 -14.50
CA HIS A 238 -40.34 -39.08 -14.15
C HIS A 238 -41.70 -38.47 -13.78
N GLN A 239 -41.73 -37.38 -13.00
CA GLN A 239 -42.97 -36.66 -12.66
C GLN A 239 -43.62 -36.02 -13.89
N VAL A 240 -42.84 -35.43 -14.79
CA VAL A 240 -43.32 -34.86 -16.05
C VAL A 240 -43.88 -35.96 -16.94
N SER A 241 -43.20 -37.12 -17.03
CA SER A 241 -43.68 -38.27 -17.79
C SER A 241 -45.00 -38.82 -17.23
N SER A 242 -45.15 -38.90 -15.91
CA SER A 242 -46.42 -39.33 -15.28
C SER A 242 -47.54 -38.33 -15.54
N LEU A 243 -47.27 -37.03 -15.39
CA LEU A 243 -48.26 -35.98 -15.66
C LEU A 243 -48.62 -35.88 -17.15
N GLN A 244 -47.68 -36.12 -18.05
CA GLN A 244 -47.95 -36.19 -19.49
C GLN A 244 -48.86 -37.36 -19.85
N LEU A 245 -48.65 -38.52 -19.22
CA LEU A 245 -49.52 -39.68 -19.40
C LEU A 245 -50.92 -39.42 -18.83
N GLU A 246 -51.00 -38.81 -17.64
CA GLU A 246 -52.28 -38.42 -17.02
C GLU A 246 -53.02 -37.39 -17.88
N HIS A 247 -52.32 -36.36 -18.39
CA HIS A 247 -52.90 -35.38 -19.30
C HIS A 247 -53.38 -36.04 -20.61
N LYS A 248 -52.64 -37.02 -21.14
CA LYS A 248 -53.07 -37.79 -22.32
C LYS A 248 -54.36 -38.56 -22.03
N ASN A 249 -54.46 -39.21 -20.86
CA ASN A 249 -55.64 -39.95 -20.43
C ASN A 249 -56.85 -39.04 -20.19
N LEU A 250 -56.66 -37.89 -19.54
CA LEU A 250 -57.71 -36.88 -19.35
C LEU A 250 -58.16 -36.28 -20.69
N ARG A 251 -57.25 -36.14 -21.65
CA ARG A 251 -57.58 -35.64 -23.00
C ARG A 251 -58.39 -36.65 -23.80
N THR A 252 -58.12 -37.95 -23.66
CA THR A 252 -58.98 -39.02 -24.23
C THR A 252 -60.34 -39.05 -23.54
N GLN A 253 -60.39 -39.01 -22.20
CA GLN A 253 -61.64 -38.97 -21.46
C GLN A 253 -62.48 -37.74 -21.81
N LYS A 254 -61.84 -36.56 -21.98
CA LYS A 254 -62.52 -35.34 -22.45
C LYS A 254 -63.10 -35.53 -23.86
N ARG A 255 -62.40 -36.21 -24.77
CA ARG A 255 -62.91 -36.48 -26.12
C ARG A 255 -64.14 -37.38 -26.08
N GLU A 256 -64.08 -38.45 -25.28
CA GLU A 256 -65.21 -39.39 -25.10
C GLU A 256 -66.43 -38.69 -24.50
N LEU A 257 -66.24 -37.85 -23.47
CA LEU A 257 -67.33 -37.06 -22.89
C LEU A 257 -67.89 -36.04 -23.88
N VAL A 258 -67.04 -35.41 -24.70
CA VAL A 258 -67.49 -34.48 -25.76
C VAL A 258 -68.34 -35.22 -26.78
N GLU A 259 -67.90 -36.37 -27.28
CA GLU A 259 -68.68 -37.22 -28.20
C GLU A 259 -70.01 -37.67 -27.57
N GLN A 260 -70.01 -38.01 -26.27
CA GLN A 260 -71.24 -38.33 -25.53
C GLN A 260 -72.17 -37.11 -25.42
N THR A 261 -71.65 -35.90 -25.17
CA THR A 261 -72.48 -34.69 -25.17
C THR A 261 -72.99 -34.34 -26.57
N GLU A 262 -72.19 -34.52 -27.62
CA GLU A 262 -72.60 -34.27 -29.00
C GLU A 262 -73.72 -35.22 -29.42
N SER A 263 -73.60 -36.52 -29.13
CA SER A 263 -74.69 -37.49 -29.36
C SER A 263 -75.96 -37.14 -28.59
N GLN A 264 -75.87 -36.79 -27.30
CA GLN A 264 -77.02 -36.35 -26.51
C GLN A 264 -77.64 -35.04 -27.03
N THR A 265 -76.83 -34.11 -27.56
CA THR A 265 -77.37 -32.88 -28.18
C THR A 265 -78.05 -33.14 -29.51
N LEU A 266 -77.59 -34.12 -30.30
CA LEU A 266 -78.27 -34.55 -31.52
C LEU A 266 -79.60 -35.22 -31.19
N GLU A 267 -79.63 -36.09 -30.17
CA GLU A 267 -80.85 -36.72 -29.66
C GLU A 267 -81.84 -35.67 -29.12
N ALA A 268 -81.35 -34.69 -28.34
CA ALA A 268 -82.18 -33.59 -27.85
C ALA A 268 -82.71 -32.68 -28.97
N LYS A 269 -81.94 -32.46 -30.04
CA LYS A 269 -82.41 -31.76 -31.25
C LYS A 269 -83.52 -32.55 -31.94
N GLN A 270 -83.35 -33.86 -32.09
CA GLN A 270 -84.33 -34.74 -32.72
C GLN A 270 -85.64 -34.77 -31.91
N LEU A 271 -85.56 -34.89 -30.59
CA LEU A 271 -86.70 -34.75 -29.68
C LEU A 271 -87.31 -33.33 -29.71
N GLY A 272 -86.48 -32.31 -29.92
CA GLY A 272 -86.92 -30.93 -30.12
C GLY A 272 -87.72 -30.76 -31.42
N GLU A 273 -87.27 -31.38 -32.51
CA GLU A 273 -87.97 -31.43 -33.79
C GLU A 273 -89.28 -32.21 -33.67
N GLU A 274 -89.28 -33.37 -33.02
CA GLU A 274 -90.50 -34.13 -32.71
C GLU A 274 -91.49 -33.31 -31.87
N ASN A 275 -91.01 -32.64 -30.81
CA ASN A 275 -91.85 -31.75 -30.00
C ASN A 275 -92.35 -30.54 -30.81
N SER A 276 -91.58 -30.04 -31.78
CA SER A 276 -92.02 -28.97 -32.68
C SER A 276 -93.09 -29.45 -33.66
N GLY A 277 -92.99 -30.69 -34.13
CA GLY A 277 -93.99 -31.36 -34.95
C GLY A 277 -95.28 -31.60 -34.16
N LEU A 278 -95.16 -32.09 -32.91
CA LEU A 278 -96.30 -32.26 -32.00
C LEU A 278 -96.93 -30.91 -31.64
N ARG A 279 -96.14 -29.87 -31.37
CA ARG A 279 -96.64 -28.50 -31.16
C ARG A 279 -97.33 -27.95 -32.39
N SER A 280 -96.83 -28.22 -33.59
CA SER A 280 -97.48 -27.83 -34.85
C SER A 280 -98.81 -28.55 -35.03
N ARG A 281 -98.88 -29.84 -34.66
CA ARG A 281 -100.12 -30.63 -34.66
C ARG A 281 -101.11 -30.14 -33.61
N ILE A 282 -100.62 -29.77 -32.42
CA ILE A 282 -101.41 -29.14 -31.36
C ILE A 282 -101.91 -27.78 -31.85
N LEU A 283 -101.08 -26.96 -32.50
CA LEU A 283 -101.48 -25.68 -33.10
C LEU A 283 -102.53 -25.88 -34.19
N GLU A 284 -102.40 -26.91 -35.03
CA GLU A 284 -103.41 -27.24 -36.03
C GLU A 284 -104.74 -27.61 -35.35
N LEU A 285 -104.71 -28.45 -34.31
CA LEU A 285 -105.89 -28.79 -33.51
C LEU A 285 -106.45 -27.56 -32.77
N GLU A 286 -105.59 -26.70 -32.22
CA GLU A 286 -105.95 -25.45 -31.58
C GLU A 286 -106.57 -24.48 -32.58
N MET A 287 -106.08 -24.42 -33.83
CA MET A 287 -106.69 -23.63 -34.90
C MET A 287 -108.05 -24.20 -35.28
N THR A 288 -108.24 -25.52 -35.34
CA THR A 288 -109.57 -26.09 -35.55
C THR A 288 -110.51 -25.82 -34.37
N MET A 289 -110.00 -25.88 -33.13
CA MET A 289 -110.75 -25.48 -31.94
C MET A 289 -111.02 -23.98 -31.94
N LYS A 290 -110.10 -23.15 -32.41
CA LYS A 290 -110.23 -21.70 -32.55
C LYS A 290 -111.22 -21.36 -33.64
N GLU A 291 -111.30 -22.11 -34.74
CA GLU A 291 -112.36 -21.96 -35.73
C GLU A 291 -113.71 -22.30 -35.11
N LYS A 292 -113.81 -23.37 -34.32
CA LYS A 292 -115.02 -23.66 -33.54
C LYS A 292 -115.30 -22.57 -32.50
N GLU A 293 -114.30 -22.07 -31.79
CA GLU A 293 -114.40 -20.98 -30.83
C GLU A 293 -114.71 -19.64 -31.51
N ASN A 294 -114.28 -19.43 -32.75
CA ASN A 294 -114.58 -18.25 -33.56
C ASN A 294 -115.99 -18.36 -34.12
N THR A 295 -116.52 -19.56 -34.41
CA THR A 295 -117.96 -19.70 -34.65
C THR A 295 -118.76 -19.35 -33.39
N VAL A 296 -118.25 -19.68 -32.20
CA VAL A 296 -118.82 -19.25 -30.91
C VAL A 296 -118.59 -17.75 -30.66
N SER A 297 -117.46 -17.18 -31.07
CA SER A 297 -117.10 -15.78 -30.87
C SER A 297 -117.77 -14.88 -31.90
N ILE A 298 -118.10 -15.33 -33.11
CA ILE A 298 -118.99 -14.62 -34.03
C ILE A 298 -120.39 -14.51 -33.41
N LEU A 299 -120.82 -15.54 -32.69
CA LEU A 299 -122.05 -15.49 -31.89
C LEU A 299 -121.91 -14.54 -30.68
N TRP A 300 -120.70 -14.36 -30.13
CA TRP A 300 -120.44 -13.48 -28.97
C TRP A 300 -120.10 -12.02 -29.32
N MET A 301 -119.45 -11.74 -30.45
CA MET A 301 -119.01 -10.41 -30.89
C MET A 301 -120.15 -9.59 -31.49
N LYS A 302 -121.23 -10.24 -31.94
CA LYS A 302 -122.54 -9.60 -32.11
C LYS A 302 -123.09 -9.02 -30.80
N LEU A 303 -122.61 -9.48 -29.65
CA LEU A 303 -123.13 -9.15 -28.32
C LEU A 303 -122.37 -8.01 -27.62
N VAL A 304 -121.10 -7.74 -27.98
CA VAL A 304 -120.20 -6.99 -27.09
C VAL A 304 -120.06 -5.50 -27.44
N GLU A 305 -119.48 -5.07 -28.56
CA GLU A 305 -118.91 -3.71 -28.56
C GLU A 305 -119.06 -2.99 -29.90
N ASN A 306 -120.02 -2.07 -30.09
CA ASN A 306 -120.96 -1.44 -29.16
C ASN A 306 -120.38 -0.69 -27.93
N GLY A 307 -119.06 -0.66 -27.66
CA GLY A 307 -118.58 -0.15 -26.35
C GLY A 307 -117.17 0.45 -26.23
N SER A 308 -116.30 0.52 -27.25
CA SER A 308 -114.87 0.84 -27.02
C SER A 308 -114.25 1.92 -27.93
N ASN A 309 -114.98 2.99 -28.23
CA ASN A 309 -114.47 4.18 -28.94
C ASN A 309 -113.74 5.23 -28.04
N SER A 310 -113.39 4.92 -26.78
CA SER A 310 -113.10 5.93 -25.74
C SER A 310 -111.65 6.02 -25.24
N LYS A 311 -110.67 5.28 -25.80
CA LYS A 311 -109.32 5.15 -25.20
C LYS A 311 -108.24 6.09 -25.75
N SER A 312 -108.50 6.89 -26.79
CA SER A 312 -107.47 7.64 -27.53
C SER A 312 -106.99 8.95 -26.88
N GLU A 313 -107.53 9.37 -25.74
CA GLU A 313 -107.27 10.70 -25.15
C GLU A 313 -106.03 10.78 -24.24
N ILE A 314 -105.30 9.69 -23.98
CA ILE A 314 -104.24 9.67 -22.94
C ILE A 314 -102.83 9.99 -23.48
N GLU A 315 -102.58 9.91 -24.80
CA GLU A 315 -101.21 10.02 -25.36
C GLU A 315 -100.64 11.45 -25.46
N GLU A 316 -101.46 12.50 -25.32
CA GLU A 316 -101.04 13.88 -25.63
C GLU A 316 -100.25 14.58 -24.49
N LEU A 317 -100.27 14.08 -23.26
CA LEU A 317 -99.69 14.77 -22.10
C LEU A 317 -98.19 14.53 -21.85
N MET A 318 -97.56 13.54 -22.50
CA MET A 318 -96.15 13.19 -22.24
C MET A 318 -95.11 14.10 -22.92
N ALA A 319 -95.46 14.85 -23.96
CA ALA A 319 -94.49 15.63 -24.74
C ALA A 319 -93.98 16.92 -24.06
N ARG A 320 -94.65 17.40 -23.01
CA ARG A 320 -94.39 18.73 -22.41
C ARG A 320 -93.22 18.78 -21.40
N ALA A 321 -92.68 17.64 -20.97
CA ALA A 321 -91.69 17.57 -19.88
C ALA A 321 -90.23 17.81 -20.29
N ASN A 322 -89.87 17.72 -21.58
CA ASN A 322 -88.46 17.73 -22.02
C ASN A 322 -87.86 19.14 -22.28
N SER A 323 -88.63 20.22 -22.16
CA SER A 323 -88.18 21.58 -22.55
C SER A 323 -87.44 22.37 -21.46
N LEU A 324 -87.45 21.93 -20.19
CA LEU A 324 -86.92 22.71 -19.05
C LEU A 324 -85.46 22.34 -18.65
N GLN A 325 -84.85 21.35 -19.30
CA GLN A 325 -83.49 20.90 -18.96
C GLN A 325 -82.37 21.74 -19.61
N LEU A 326 -82.68 22.58 -20.60
CA LEU A 326 -81.70 23.35 -21.38
C LEU A 326 -81.26 24.68 -20.70
N GLU A 327 -81.95 25.08 -19.63
CA GLU A 327 -81.75 26.38 -18.95
C GLU A 327 -80.63 26.35 -17.87
N VAL A 328 -80.15 25.17 -17.51
CA VAL A 328 -79.14 24.99 -16.44
C VAL A 328 -77.70 25.21 -16.91
N ASP A 329 -77.42 25.06 -18.21
CA ASP A 329 -76.06 25.20 -18.75
C ASP A 329 -75.59 26.66 -18.89
N THR A 330 -76.51 27.62 -18.82
CA THR A 330 -76.23 29.06 -18.99
C THR A 330 -75.66 29.74 -17.73
N LEU A 331 -75.70 29.09 -16.56
CA LEU A 331 -75.17 29.63 -15.29
C LEU A 331 -73.68 29.30 -15.06
N ARG A 332 -73.03 28.52 -15.93
CA ARG A 332 -71.61 28.17 -15.81
C ARG A 332 -70.64 29.28 -16.27
N THR A 333 -71.11 30.29 -16.99
CA THR A 333 -70.30 31.39 -17.56
C THR A 333 -70.10 32.59 -16.63
N GLN A 334 -70.78 32.67 -15.48
CA GLN A 334 -70.61 33.74 -14.49
C GLN A 334 -69.41 33.55 -13.53
N LYS A 335 -68.66 32.44 -13.65
CA LYS A 335 -67.54 32.10 -12.75
C LYS A 335 -66.20 32.75 -13.15
N VAL A 336 -66.05 33.20 -14.40
CA VAL A 336 -64.80 33.79 -14.94
C VAL A 336 -64.61 35.26 -14.50
N GLU A 337 -65.65 35.90 -13.96
CA GLU A 337 -65.68 37.33 -13.59
C GLU A 337 -65.08 37.63 -12.18
N LEU A 338 -64.58 36.61 -11.46
CA LEU A 338 -63.96 36.76 -10.13
C LEU A 338 -62.42 36.81 -10.15
N GLU A 339 -61.78 36.66 -11.32
CA GLU A 339 -60.31 36.67 -11.45
C GLU A 339 -59.70 38.09 -11.67
N GLU A 340 -60.50 39.15 -11.75
CA GLU A 340 -60.03 40.55 -11.96
C GLU A 340 -59.96 41.45 -10.70
N GLN A 341 -60.18 40.94 -9.48
CA GLN A 341 -60.16 41.76 -8.25
C GLN A 341 -58.82 41.86 -7.50
N VAL A 342 -57.75 41.18 -7.95
CA VAL A 342 -56.48 41.09 -7.17
C VAL A 342 -55.37 42.01 -7.68
N THR A 343 -55.50 42.64 -8.85
CA THR A 343 -54.45 43.49 -9.47
C THR A 343 -54.59 45.00 -9.19
N PHE A 344 -55.50 45.42 -8.32
CA PHE A 344 -55.77 46.84 -8.01
C PHE A 344 -55.17 47.36 -6.67
N LYS A 345 -54.46 46.54 -5.89
CA LYS A 345 -54.05 46.91 -4.51
C LYS A 345 -52.55 47.22 -4.24
N CYS A 346 -51.64 47.12 -5.20
CA CYS A 346 -50.21 47.41 -4.97
C CYS A 346 -49.67 48.69 -5.62
N LYS A 347 -50.53 49.55 -6.18
CA LYS A 347 -50.19 50.87 -6.76
C LYS A 347 -50.34 52.05 -5.78
N GLN A 348 -50.29 51.84 -4.46
CA GLN A 348 -50.64 52.87 -3.45
C GLN A 348 -49.51 53.27 -2.47
N LEU A 349 -48.24 52.95 -2.73
CA LEU A 349 -47.13 53.34 -1.85
C LEU A 349 -45.90 53.84 -2.64
N GLU A 350 -46.16 54.63 -3.68
CA GLU A 350 -45.17 55.21 -4.60
C GLU A 350 -45.02 56.75 -4.43
N GLU A 351 -45.49 57.33 -3.31
CA GLU A 351 -45.63 58.80 -3.14
C GLU A 351 -44.88 59.46 -1.95
N GLU A 352 -44.08 58.76 -1.15
CA GLU A 352 -43.49 59.36 0.09
C GLU A 352 -41.98 59.68 0.08
N THR A 353 -41.22 59.44 -1.01
CA THR A 353 -39.76 59.70 -1.02
C THR A 353 -39.29 60.80 -2.00
N SER A 354 -40.08 61.89 -2.11
CA SER A 354 -39.80 63.07 -2.95
C SER A 354 -39.50 64.37 -2.17
N SER A 355 -39.13 64.32 -0.88
CA SER A 355 -38.97 65.54 -0.05
C SER A 355 -37.55 65.85 0.48
N LEU A 356 -36.52 65.05 0.17
CA LEU A 356 -35.15 65.23 0.69
C LEU A 356 -34.15 65.85 -0.31
N HIS A 357 -34.59 66.26 -1.50
CA HIS A 357 -33.69 66.73 -2.59
C HIS A 357 -33.57 68.26 -2.75
N THR A 358 -34.11 69.08 -1.82
CA THR A 358 -34.15 70.55 -1.94
C THR A 358 -33.33 71.33 -0.90
N LYS A 359 -32.38 70.69 -0.20
CA LYS A 359 -31.63 71.33 0.91
C LYS A 359 -30.10 71.39 0.77
N ILE A 360 -29.55 71.14 -0.42
CA ILE A 360 -28.09 71.09 -0.68
C ILE A 360 -27.62 72.23 -1.63
N LEU A 361 -28.46 73.24 -1.88
CA LEU A 361 -28.18 74.35 -2.82
C LEU A 361 -27.68 75.66 -2.14
N ASP A 362 -27.42 75.67 -0.83
CA ASP A 362 -27.17 76.90 -0.05
C ASP A 362 -25.72 77.14 0.45
N LEU A 363 -24.70 76.41 -0.01
CA LEU A 363 -23.29 76.59 0.43
C LEU A 363 -22.33 77.03 -0.67
N GLU A 364 -22.81 77.85 -1.61
CA GLU A 364 -22.06 78.39 -2.76
C GLU A 364 -21.73 79.90 -2.63
N MET A 365 -21.57 80.43 -1.40
CA MET A 365 -21.42 81.88 -1.11
C MET A 365 -20.13 82.31 -0.37
N ALA A 366 -19.10 81.46 -0.24
CA ALA A 366 -17.90 81.75 0.57
C ALA A 366 -16.58 81.79 -0.23
N SER A 367 -16.50 82.66 -1.25
CA SER A 367 -15.26 82.89 -2.02
C SER A 367 -15.17 84.33 -2.57
N LYS A 368 -15.06 85.34 -1.69
CA LYS A 368 -14.88 86.75 -2.10
C LYS A 368 -14.18 87.69 -1.08
N GLU A 369 -13.15 87.22 -0.36
CA GLU A 369 -12.35 88.07 0.57
C GLU A 369 -10.85 87.72 0.55
N LYS A 370 -10.15 88.07 -0.54
CA LYS A 370 -8.68 87.91 -0.68
C LYS A 370 -7.97 89.00 -1.49
N GLU A 371 -8.50 90.23 -1.59
CA GLU A 371 -7.99 91.18 -2.61
C GLU A 371 -7.29 92.47 -2.13
N ASP A 372 -7.54 93.08 -0.96
CA ASP A 372 -7.16 94.51 -0.80
C ASP A 372 -6.09 94.91 0.24
N GLU A 373 -5.25 94.00 0.76
CA GLU A 373 -4.20 94.40 1.72
C GLU A 373 -2.76 94.07 1.29
N LEU A 374 -2.15 95.10 0.70
CA LEU A 374 -0.85 95.61 1.16
C LEU A 374 0.41 95.07 0.50
N SER A 375 0.53 95.51 -0.74
CA SER A 375 1.78 95.77 -1.49
C SER A 375 2.58 97.02 -1.02
N ALA A 376 2.38 97.59 0.16
CA ALA A 376 2.69 99.02 0.34
C ALA A 376 4.01 99.44 1.01
N LEU A 377 4.80 98.60 1.70
CA LEU A 377 5.72 99.19 2.71
C LEU A 377 7.11 98.61 2.98
N GLN A 378 7.82 97.93 2.05
CA GLN A 378 9.22 97.61 2.40
C GLN A 378 10.16 97.34 1.24
N ARG A 379 10.30 98.32 0.36
CA ARG A 379 11.39 98.34 -0.60
C ARG A 379 11.92 99.75 -0.76
N LYS A 380 13.18 99.94 -0.37
CA LYS A 380 14.05 101.07 -0.69
C LYS A 380 14.03 102.19 0.34
N LEU A 381 15.19 102.85 0.40
CA LEU A 381 15.67 103.80 1.40
C LEU A 381 16.11 103.06 2.67
N GLU A 382 17.37 103.07 3.06
CA GLU A 382 18.44 104.02 2.78
C GLU A 382 19.77 103.45 3.29
N GLU A 383 20.87 104.09 2.93
CA GLU A 383 22.16 104.03 3.67
C GLU A 383 23.12 102.88 3.35
N ASN A 384 23.39 102.78 2.06
CA ASN A 384 24.65 102.32 1.46
C ASN A 384 25.80 103.37 1.61
N GLU A 385 25.78 104.22 2.65
CA GLU A 385 26.66 105.42 2.78
C GLU A 385 27.66 105.36 3.97
N SER A 386 27.57 104.38 4.86
CA SER A 386 28.46 104.26 6.04
C SER A 386 29.79 103.55 5.78
N ASP A 387 29.95 102.92 4.61
CA ASP A 387 31.10 102.07 4.25
C ASP A 387 32.40 102.83 3.92
N SER A 388 32.34 104.16 3.77
CA SER A 388 33.47 104.92 3.21
C SER A 388 34.29 105.71 4.25
N LYS A 389 33.77 105.90 5.48
CA LYS A 389 34.36 106.83 6.47
C LYS A 389 35.19 106.16 7.58
N SER A 390 35.02 104.87 7.86
CA SER A 390 35.79 104.15 8.90
C SER A 390 37.17 103.64 8.43
N LYS A 391 37.43 103.62 7.12
CA LYS A 391 38.61 102.99 6.51
C LYS A 391 39.94 103.74 6.71
N ILE A 392 39.87 105.03 7.06
CA ILE A 392 41.05 105.94 7.07
C ILE A 392 41.64 106.10 8.49
N GLU A 393 40.82 106.06 9.53
CA GLU A 393 41.26 106.13 10.94
C GLU A 393 41.95 104.82 11.38
N ASP A 394 41.52 103.67 10.82
CA ASP A 394 42.03 102.32 11.08
C ASP A 394 43.49 102.08 10.64
N LEU A 395 44.00 102.86 9.67
CA LEU A 395 45.37 102.67 9.16
C LEU A 395 46.42 103.32 10.08
N MET A 396 46.03 104.31 10.88
CA MET A 396 46.94 105.08 11.73
C MET A 396 47.17 104.42 13.10
N GLN A 397 46.15 103.74 13.64
CA GLN A 397 46.32 102.83 14.80
C GLN A 397 47.08 101.55 14.44
N ARG A 398 47.02 101.11 13.17
CA ARG A 398 47.70 99.89 12.69
C ARG A 398 49.22 99.96 12.80
N ALA A 399 49.83 101.11 12.52
CA ALA A 399 51.29 101.25 12.48
C ALA A 399 51.95 101.16 13.88
N ASN A 400 51.29 101.70 14.91
CA ASN A 400 51.83 101.67 16.29
C ASN A 400 51.52 100.35 17.02
N ASN A 401 50.42 99.68 16.67
CA ASN A 401 50.16 98.32 17.14
C ASN A 401 51.16 97.31 16.54
N LEU A 402 51.56 97.45 15.27
CA LEU A 402 52.54 96.54 14.63
C LEU A 402 53.91 96.50 15.31
N GLN A 403 54.32 97.58 16.00
CA GLN A 403 55.60 97.65 16.71
C GLN A 403 55.55 96.95 18.08
N LEU A 404 54.43 97.05 18.80
CA LEU A 404 54.20 96.30 20.04
C LEU A 404 53.88 94.82 19.75
N GLU A 405 53.25 94.57 18.61
CA GLU A 405 52.98 93.24 18.05
C GLU A 405 54.29 92.53 17.69
N ALA A 406 55.32 93.22 17.17
CA ALA A 406 56.61 92.59 16.88
C ALA A 406 57.37 92.11 18.14
N ASP A 407 57.26 92.83 19.27
CA ASP A 407 57.90 92.44 20.53
C ASP A 407 57.07 91.39 21.31
N ASN A 408 55.73 91.45 21.23
CA ASN A 408 54.85 90.38 21.72
C ASN A 408 55.00 89.09 20.88
N LEU A 409 55.11 89.18 19.55
CA LEU A 409 55.35 88.04 18.65
C LEU A 409 56.70 87.39 18.92
N ARG A 410 57.69 88.12 19.42
CA ARG A 410 58.99 87.56 19.81
C ARG A 410 58.90 86.75 21.12
N SER A 411 58.04 87.17 22.04
CA SER A 411 57.74 86.42 23.28
C SER A 411 56.83 85.22 22.99
N GLU A 412 55.79 85.40 22.19
CA GLU A 412 54.93 84.31 21.68
C GLU A 412 55.72 83.30 20.86
N LYS A 413 56.73 83.71 20.08
CA LYS A 413 57.60 82.79 19.35
C LYS A 413 58.37 81.87 20.30
N GLY A 414 58.84 82.36 21.45
CA GLY A 414 59.52 81.55 22.46
C GLY A 414 58.59 80.52 23.12
N GLU A 415 57.37 80.93 23.46
CA GLU A 415 56.35 80.02 24.02
C GLU A 415 55.82 79.02 22.97
N LEU A 416 55.69 79.44 21.71
CA LEU A 416 55.33 78.58 20.59
C LEU A 416 56.44 77.58 20.26
N GLU A 417 57.72 77.94 20.39
CA GLU A 417 58.83 76.99 20.20
C GLU A 417 58.82 75.90 21.30
N GLU A 418 58.56 76.26 22.56
CA GLU A 418 58.38 75.28 23.66
C GLU A 418 57.10 74.43 23.48
N GLN A 419 55.99 75.04 23.03
CA GLN A 419 54.75 74.33 22.72
C GLN A 419 54.90 73.42 21.49
N VAL A 420 55.73 73.78 20.51
CA VAL A 420 56.10 72.93 19.37
C VAL A 420 56.91 71.73 19.85
N VAL A 421 57.89 71.90 20.75
CA VAL A 421 58.64 70.76 21.29
C VAL A 421 57.73 69.81 22.09
N PHE A 422 56.83 70.34 22.93
CA PHE A 422 55.87 69.53 23.66
C PHE A 422 54.89 68.80 22.73
N LYS A 423 54.29 69.50 21.75
CA LYS A 423 53.41 68.89 20.74
C LYS A 423 54.13 67.93 19.81
N ASN A 424 55.42 68.13 19.54
CA ASN A 424 56.21 67.22 18.71
C ASN A 424 56.53 65.94 19.49
N ASN A 425 56.81 66.03 20.79
CA ASN A 425 56.95 64.86 21.65
C ASN A 425 55.61 64.11 21.84
N GLU A 426 54.49 64.84 21.95
CA GLU A 426 53.15 64.27 21.98
C GLU A 426 52.78 63.60 20.64
N ALA A 427 53.07 64.27 19.51
CA ALA A 427 52.88 63.71 18.18
C ALA A 427 53.77 62.47 17.96
N PHE A 428 55.00 62.48 18.45
CA PHE A 428 55.87 61.30 18.39
C PHE A 428 55.34 60.14 19.24
N ALA A 429 54.79 60.42 20.42
CA ALA A 429 54.13 59.41 21.25
C ALA A 429 52.85 58.88 20.57
N GLN A 430 52.07 59.73 19.89
CA GLN A 430 50.91 59.32 19.09
C GLN A 430 51.33 58.48 17.89
N VAL A 431 52.37 58.86 17.14
CA VAL A 431 52.92 58.09 16.02
C VAL A 431 53.42 56.74 16.50
N LYS A 432 54.06 56.66 17.66
CA LYS A 432 54.46 55.38 18.28
C LYS A 432 53.23 54.54 18.67
N GLY A 433 52.21 55.14 19.27
CA GLY A 433 50.94 54.46 19.57
C GLY A 433 50.20 53.97 18.31
N PHE A 434 50.20 54.75 17.23
CA PHE A 434 49.67 54.33 15.93
C PHE A 434 50.52 53.22 15.31
N MET A 435 51.84 53.25 15.45
CA MET A 435 52.73 52.18 14.97
C MET A 435 52.48 50.87 15.71
N ASP A 436 52.29 50.92 17.03
CA ASP A 436 51.91 49.76 17.83
C ASP A 436 50.52 49.23 17.45
N GLN A 437 49.55 50.12 17.18
CA GLN A 437 48.24 49.75 16.65
C GLN A 437 48.34 49.12 15.25
N VAL A 438 49.17 49.67 14.37
CA VAL A 438 49.41 49.11 13.03
C VAL A 438 50.02 47.72 13.14
N ASN A 439 50.97 47.50 14.05
CA ASN A 439 51.55 46.17 14.29
C ASN A 439 50.52 45.17 14.82
N VAL A 440 49.67 45.58 15.75
CA VAL A 440 48.57 44.74 16.26
C VAL A 440 47.57 44.41 15.16
N LEU A 441 47.16 45.40 14.36
CA LEU A 441 46.26 45.21 13.21
C LEU A 441 46.90 44.30 12.16
N GLN A 442 48.20 44.41 11.94
CA GLN A 442 48.93 43.57 11.00
C GLN A 442 49.00 42.11 11.49
N GLN A 443 49.22 41.87 12.78
CA GLN A 443 49.11 40.53 13.37
C GLN A 443 47.69 39.96 13.30
N GLN A 444 46.66 40.77 13.57
CA GLN A 444 45.27 40.36 13.40
C GLN A 444 44.95 40.02 11.95
N LEU A 445 45.50 40.76 10.99
CA LEU A 445 45.32 40.52 9.56
C LEU A 445 46.02 39.22 9.13
N TYR A 446 47.20 38.92 9.66
CA TYR A 446 47.85 37.62 9.46
C TYR A 446 47.04 36.47 10.06
N SER A 447 46.51 36.63 11.28
CA SER A 447 45.66 35.61 11.92
C SER A 447 44.36 35.37 11.13
N LEU A 448 43.68 36.44 10.71
CA LEU A 448 42.48 36.37 9.87
C LEU A 448 42.77 35.78 8.49
N SER A 449 43.94 36.09 7.90
CA SER A 449 44.36 35.49 6.63
C SER A 449 44.61 33.99 6.77
N SER A 450 45.19 33.54 7.89
CA SER A 450 45.37 32.11 8.18
C SER A 450 44.03 31.41 8.34
N GLN A 451 43.14 31.94 9.18
CA GLN A 451 41.79 31.41 9.38
C GLN A 451 40.97 31.39 8.08
N LYS A 452 41.11 32.43 7.26
CA LYS A 452 40.49 32.47 5.94
C LYS A 452 40.99 31.34 5.06
N SER A 453 42.30 31.13 4.97
CA SER A 453 42.87 30.04 4.17
C SER A 453 42.43 28.65 4.68
N GLU A 454 42.37 28.45 6.00
CA GLU A 454 41.87 27.22 6.60
C GLU A 454 40.39 26.99 6.25
N SER A 455 39.54 28.03 6.35
CA SER A 455 38.14 27.94 5.96
C SER A 455 37.94 27.68 4.46
N GLU A 456 38.78 28.27 3.60
CA GLU A 456 38.77 28.03 2.15
C GLU A 456 39.12 26.57 1.83
N THR A 457 40.16 26.02 2.46
CA THR A 457 40.52 24.60 2.29
C THR A 457 39.44 23.64 2.82
N SER A 458 38.75 24.01 3.90
CA SER A 458 37.62 23.22 4.41
C SER A 458 36.42 23.27 3.47
N LEU A 459 36.11 24.44 2.90
CA LEU A 459 35.04 24.58 1.91
C LEU A 459 35.35 23.79 0.63
N GLU A 460 36.60 23.77 0.20
CA GLU A 460 37.03 23.01 -0.98
C GLU A 460 36.89 21.49 -0.77
N LYS A 461 37.22 20.99 0.43
CA LYS A 461 36.95 19.59 0.82
C LYS A 461 35.46 19.26 0.80
N VAL A 462 34.62 20.11 1.42
CA VAL A 462 33.16 19.91 1.43
C VAL A 462 32.59 19.97 0.00
N THR A 463 33.12 20.84 -0.86
CA THR A 463 32.71 20.94 -2.26
C THR A 463 33.07 19.67 -3.04
N GLN A 464 34.22 19.08 -2.76
CA GLN A 464 34.62 17.79 -3.33
C GLN A 464 33.72 16.65 -2.85
N GLU A 465 33.42 16.58 -1.55
CA GLU A 465 32.49 15.59 -0.99
C GLU A 465 31.08 15.71 -1.59
N ILE A 466 30.56 16.94 -1.76
CA ILE A 466 29.28 17.19 -2.44
C ILE A 466 29.33 16.69 -3.89
N SER A 467 30.44 16.91 -4.60
CA SER A 467 30.61 16.42 -5.97
C SER A 467 30.61 14.89 -6.04
N ASP A 468 31.28 14.23 -5.10
CA ASP A 468 31.30 12.78 -5.01
C ASP A 468 29.91 12.21 -4.68
N PHE A 469 29.14 12.87 -3.80
CA PHE A 469 27.74 12.51 -3.53
C PHE A 469 26.83 12.71 -4.74
N LEU A 470 27.01 13.79 -5.51
CA LEU A 470 26.26 14.02 -6.75
C LEU A 470 26.52 12.90 -7.77
N ILE A 471 27.78 12.48 -7.93
CA ILE A 471 28.14 11.35 -8.80
C ILE A 471 27.49 10.04 -8.32
N GLN A 472 27.46 9.79 -7.01
CA GLN A 472 26.78 8.61 -6.46
C GLN A 472 25.27 8.65 -6.70
N ILE A 473 24.63 9.80 -6.53
CA ILE A 473 23.19 10.00 -6.80
C ILE A 473 22.89 9.74 -8.27
N GLU A 474 23.68 10.29 -9.20
CA GLU A 474 23.49 10.08 -10.64
C GLU A 474 23.66 8.60 -11.02
N ASN A 475 24.68 7.92 -10.50
CA ASN A 475 24.87 6.48 -10.72
C ASN A 475 23.71 5.63 -10.16
N LEU A 476 23.16 5.99 -9.00
CA LEU A 476 22.00 5.29 -8.43
C LEU A 476 20.74 5.54 -9.26
N LYS A 477 20.57 6.77 -9.77
CA LYS A 477 19.47 7.14 -10.66
C LYS A 477 19.54 6.36 -11.98
N GLU A 478 20.71 6.27 -12.62
CA GLU A 478 20.90 5.44 -13.82
C GLU A 478 20.58 3.95 -13.57
N LYS A 479 21.02 3.39 -12.42
CA LYS A 479 20.66 2.01 -12.04
C LYS A 479 19.16 1.82 -11.81
N LEU A 480 18.49 2.83 -11.24
CA LEU A 480 17.06 2.79 -10.99
C LEU A 480 16.28 2.86 -12.30
N GLU A 481 16.75 3.68 -13.25
CA GLU A 481 16.19 3.80 -14.59
C GLU A 481 16.40 2.51 -15.40
N SER A 482 17.60 1.92 -15.37
CA SER A 482 17.85 0.62 -16.01
C SER A 482 16.97 -0.49 -15.42
N LYS A 483 16.76 -0.50 -14.09
CA LYS A 483 15.88 -1.48 -13.43
C LYS A 483 14.41 -1.26 -13.77
N THR A 484 14.00 -0.01 -13.99
CA THR A 484 12.64 0.33 -14.42
C THR A 484 12.39 -0.19 -15.83
N MET A 485 13.33 0.02 -16.76
CA MET A 485 13.25 -0.55 -18.11
C MET A 485 13.21 -2.08 -18.11
N ASP A 486 14.00 -2.74 -17.25
CA ASP A 486 13.95 -4.21 -17.10
C ASP A 486 12.56 -4.69 -16.63
N LEU A 487 11.94 -3.97 -15.69
CA LEU A 487 10.58 -4.29 -15.20
C LEU A 487 9.52 -4.09 -16.29
N GLU A 488 9.61 -3.03 -17.09
CA GLU A 488 8.72 -2.79 -18.23
C GLU A 488 8.82 -3.93 -19.26
N ARG A 489 10.04 -4.34 -19.63
CA ARG A 489 10.22 -5.49 -20.52
C ARG A 489 9.62 -6.78 -19.95
N MET A 490 9.80 -7.04 -18.66
CA MET A 490 9.18 -8.21 -18.03
C MET A 490 7.65 -8.12 -17.98
N LEU A 491 7.08 -6.93 -17.84
CA LEU A 491 5.63 -6.71 -17.94
C LEU A 491 5.12 -7.00 -19.36
N GLU A 492 5.81 -6.51 -20.39
CA GLU A 492 5.46 -6.80 -21.79
C GLU A 492 5.52 -8.30 -22.11
N GLU A 493 6.56 -9.00 -21.61
CA GLU A 493 6.68 -10.46 -21.72
C GLU A 493 5.55 -11.18 -20.99
N LYS A 494 5.22 -10.75 -19.77
CA LYS A 494 4.08 -11.28 -18.99
C LYS A 494 2.76 -11.10 -19.74
N ASP A 495 2.51 -9.92 -20.29
CA ASP A 495 1.29 -9.64 -21.07
C ASP A 495 1.26 -10.46 -22.37
N GLY A 496 2.43 -10.73 -22.97
CA GLY A 496 2.60 -11.65 -24.09
C GLY A 496 2.22 -13.10 -23.74
N LEU A 497 2.74 -13.59 -22.62
CA LEU A 497 2.41 -14.93 -22.10
C LEU A 497 0.95 -15.04 -21.67
N GLU A 498 0.37 -14.00 -21.08
CA GLU A 498 -1.04 -14.00 -20.68
C GLU A 498 -1.97 -14.09 -21.90
N ARG A 499 -1.63 -13.40 -23.00
CA ARG A 499 -2.33 -13.56 -24.29
C ARG A 499 -2.26 -15.00 -24.79
N GLN A 500 -1.07 -15.60 -24.80
CA GLN A 500 -0.91 -17.01 -25.20
C GLN A 500 -1.70 -17.97 -24.28
N MET A 501 -1.74 -17.69 -22.98
CA MET A 501 -2.50 -18.50 -22.03
C MET A 501 -4.01 -18.43 -22.31
N LYS A 502 -4.55 -17.24 -22.60
CA LYS A 502 -5.96 -17.07 -22.98
C LYS A 502 -6.30 -17.79 -24.28
N ASP A 503 -5.43 -17.72 -25.29
CA ASP A 503 -5.63 -18.42 -26.56
C ASP A 503 -5.65 -19.95 -26.36
N LEU A 504 -4.70 -20.49 -25.57
CA LEU A 504 -4.67 -21.90 -25.21
C LEU A 504 -5.90 -22.32 -24.39
N GLU A 505 -6.39 -21.47 -23.49
CA GLU A 505 -7.58 -21.74 -22.69
C GLU A 505 -8.84 -21.84 -23.56
N LEU A 506 -8.98 -20.95 -24.56
CA LEU A 506 -10.04 -21.02 -25.56
C LEU A 506 -9.94 -22.29 -26.41
N GLU A 507 -8.73 -22.67 -26.82
CA GLU A 507 -8.49 -23.88 -27.60
C GLU A 507 -8.83 -25.15 -26.79
N VAL A 508 -8.44 -25.20 -25.50
CA VAL A 508 -8.82 -26.27 -24.57
C VAL A 508 -10.33 -26.31 -24.37
N GLY A 509 -11.01 -25.16 -24.30
CA GLY A 509 -12.47 -25.07 -24.25
C GLY A 509 -13.13 -25.70 -25.48
N SER A 510 -12.65 -25.34 -26.68
CA SER A 510 -13.12 -25.91 -27.95
C SER A 510 -12.89 -27.42 -28.03
N LEU A 511 -11.70 -27.89 -27.66
CA LEU A 511 -11.36 -29.32 -27.62
C LEU A 511 -12.23 -30.07 -26.60
N ARG A 512 -12.55 -29.46 -25.47
CA ARG A 512 -13.44 -30.06 -24.45
C ARG A 512 -14.86 -30.23 -24.98
N ILE A 513 -15.39 -29.23 -25.69
CA ILE A 513 -16.70 -29.34 -26.35
C ILE A 513 -16.68 -30.47 -27.38
N LYS A 514 -15.67 -30.49 -28.27
CA LYS A 514 -15.54 -31.51 -29.30
C LYS A 514 -15.37 -32.92 -28.72
N LYS A 515 -14.65 -33.06 -27.61
CA LYS A 515 -14.55 -34.31 -26.85
C LYS A 515 -15.92 -34.75 -26.31
N SER A 516 -16.69 -33.83 -25.73
CA SER A 516 -18.04 -34.14 -25.23
C SER A 516 -18.98 -34.61 -26.35
N GLU A 517 -18.91 -33.97 -27.52
CA GLU A 517 -19.71 -34.36 -28.70
C GLU A 517 -19.34 -35.76 -29.20
N LEU A 518 -18.04 -36.07 -29.27
CA LEU A 518 -17.58 -37.41 -29.64
C LEU A 518 -17.97 -38.47 -28.60
N GLU A 519 -17.91 -38.15 -27.31
CA GLU A 519 -18.37 -39.04 -26.24
C GLU A 519 -19.89 -39.29 -26.33
N GLU A 520 -20.69 -38.27 -26.64
CA GLU A 520 -22.14 -38.39 -26.87
C GLU A 520 -22.43 -39.30 -28.08
N GLN A 521 -21.71 -39.10 -29.19
CA GLN A 521 -21.81 -39.96 -30.37
C GLN A 521 -21.44 -41.41 -30.06
N MET A 522 -20.37 -41.64 -29.29
CA MET A 522 -19.98 -42.97 -28.83
C MET A 522 -21.04 -43.60 -27.92
N ARG A 523 -21.63 -42.83 -26.99
CA ARG A 523 -22.75 -43.31 -26.15
C ARG A 523 -23.95 -43.72 -26.99
N SER A 524 -24.36 -42.89 -27.95
CA SER A 524 -25.46 -43.20 -28.86
C SER A 524 -25.19 -44.45 -29.70
N LYS A 525 -23.98 -44.58 -30.25
CA LYS A 525 -23.60 -45.76 -31.05
C LYS A 525 -23.49 -47.03 -30.21
N ASN A 526 -22.99 -46.94 -28.98
CA ASN A 526 -23.00 -48.08 -28.07
C ASN A 526 -24.43 -48.51 -27.73
N HIS A 527 -25.34 -47.56 -27.50
CA HIS A 527 -26.75 -47.89 -27.27
C HIS A 527 -27.39 -48.59 -28.48
N GLU A 528 -27.10 -48.12 -29.71
CA GLU A 528 -27.52 -48.77 -30.96
C GLU A 528 -26.93 -50.19 -31.08
N VAL A 529 -25.65 -50.38 -30.77
CA VAL A 529 -25.00 -51.70 -30.77
C VAL A 529 -25.66 -52.64 -29.75
N ASP A 530 -25.99 -52.17 -28.56
CA ASP A 530 -26.63 -53.00 -27.54
C ASP A 530 -28.08 -53.35 -27.91
N GLN A 531 -28.82 -52.45 -28.55
CA GLN A 531 -30.13 -52.77 -29.12
C GLN A 531 -30.04 -53.86 -30.19
N LEU A 532 -29.10 -53.72 -31.14
CA LEU A 532 -28.86 -54.71 -32.18
C LEU A 532 -28.40 -56.06 -31.61
N ARG A 533 -27.64 -56.04 -30.51
CA ARG A 533 -27.23 -57.25 -29.78
C ARG A 533 -28.43 -58.00 -29.21
N VAL A 534 -29.34 -57.29 -28.54
CA VAL A 534 -30.57 -57.87 -27.99
C VAL A 534 -31.47 -58.40 -29.10
N GLU A 535 -31.61 -57.67 -30.20
CA GLU A 535 -32.39 -58.14 -31.36
C GLU A 535 -31.77 -59.40 -31.98
N LYS A 536 -30.44 -59.45 -32.12
CA LYS A 536 -29.71 -60.63 -32.60
C LYS A 536 -29.93 -61.84 -31.68
N GLU A 537 -29.85 -61.65 -30.37
CA GLU A 537 -30.11 -62.70 -29.38
C GLU A 537 -31.57 -63.19 -29.47
N GLY A 538 -32.54 -62.28 -29.58
CA GLY A 538 -33.95 -62.63 -29.77
C GLY A 538 -34.23 -63.36 -31.09
N LEU A 539 -33.56 -62.97 -32.18
CA LEU A 539 -33.60 -63.70 -33.45
C LEU A 539 -32.99 -65.10 -33.31
N HIS A 540 -31.87 -65.22 -32.59
CA HIS A 540 -31.22 -66.51 -32.38
C HIS A 540 -32.12 -67.48 -31.59
N VAL A 541 -32.80 -67.01 -30.54
CA VAL A 541 -33.79 -67.80 -29.80
C VAL A 541 -34.91 -68.28 -30.72
N ARG A 542 -35.48 -67.39 -31.55
CA ARG A 542 -36.54 -67.77 -32.51
C ARG A 542 -36.06 -68.79 -33.55
N ILE A 543 -34.81 -68.67 -34.00
CA ILE A 543 -34.19 -69.64 -34.91
C ILE A 543 -34.06 -70.99 -34.21
N SER A 544 -33.51 -71.05 -33.00
CA SER A 544 -33.39 -72.30 -32.23
C SER A 544 -34.75 -72.95 -31.93
N GLU A 545 -35.77 -72.15 -31.64
CA GLU A 545 -37.15 -72.66 -31.48
C GLU A 545 -37.70 -73.23 -32.78
N SER A 546 -37.46 -72.55 -33.92
CA SER A 546 -37.87 -73.02 -35.24
C SER A 546 -37.16 -74.31 -35.64
N GLU A 547 -35.85 -74.42 -35.38
CA GLU A 547 -35.06 -75.63 -35.60
C GLU A 547 -35.58 -76.81 -34.77
N ARG A 548 -35.91 -76.57 -33.49
CA ARG A 548 -36.52 -77.57 -32.61
C ARG A 548 -37.87 -78.05 -33.15
N LEU A 549 -38.74 -77.13 -33.56
CA LEU A 549 -40.04 -77.47 -34.15
C LEU A 549 -39.87 -78.26 -35.45
N ILE A 550 -38.90 -77.90 -36.29
CA ILE A 550 -38.58 -78.64 -37.51
C ILE A 550 -38.09 -80.06 -37.18
N MET A 551 -37.21 -80.25 -36.19
CA MET A 551 -36.81 -81.59 -35.75
C MET A 551 -38.00 -82.40 -35.24
N GLU A 552 -38.85 -81.83 -34.40
CA GLU A 552 -40.04 -82.50 -33.86
C GLU A 552 -40.98 -82.94 -35.01
N LYS A 553 -41.20 -82.08 -36.01
CA LYS A 553 -41.96 -82.44 -37.22
C LYS A 553 -41.26 -83.46 -38.11
N SER A 554 -39.93 -83.44 -38.18
CA SER A 554 -39.13 -84.43 -38.90
C SER A 554 -39.23 -85.81 -38.23
N ASP A 555 -39.22 -85.86 -36.91
CA ASP A 555 -39.39 -87.09 -36.13
C ASP A 555 -40.83 -87.61 -36.27
N GLU A 556 -41.84 -86.75 -36.16
CA GLU A 556 -43.25 -87.09 -36.44
C GLU A 556 -43.41 -87.67 -37.86
N LEU A 557 -42.84 -87.02 -38.88
CA LEU A 557 -42.85 -87.52 -40.26
C LEU A 557 -42.16 -88.88 -40.39
N SER A 558 -41.03 -89.08 -39.71
CA SER A 558 -40.32 -90.35 -39.70
C SER A 558 -41.16 -91.47 -39.07
N THR A 559 -41.87 -91.19 -37.97
CA THR A 559 -42.79 -92.18 -37.36
C THR A 559 -44.01 -92.49 -38.25
N LEU A 560 -44.54 -91.50 -38.97
CA LEU A 560 -45.63 -91.71 -39.92
C LEU A 560 -45.15 -92.52 -41.13
N GLN A 561 -43.97 -92.22 -41.66
CA GLN A 561 -43.37 -92.97 -42.76
C GLN A 561 -43.17 -94.44 -42.40
N GLN A 562 -42.70 -94.73 -41.18
CA GLN A 562 -42.56 -96.10 -40.67
C GLN A 562 -43.92 -96.83 -40.52
N LYS A 563 -44.98 -96.12 -40.12
CA LYS A 563 -46.35 -96.67 -40.07
C LYS A 563 -46.89 -97.00 -41.46
N PHE A 564 -46.62 -96.16 -42.47
CA PHE A 564 -47.01 -96.44 -43.86
C PHE A 564 -46.24 -97.63 -44.44
N GLU A 565 -44.96 -97.79 -44.11
CA GLU A 565 -44.18 -98.97 -44.48
C GLU A 565 -44.74 -100.26 -43.87
N GLY A 566 -45.16 -100.23 -42.59
CA GLY A 566 -45.84 -101.35 -41.94
C GLY A 566 -47.15 -101.75 -42.64
N LEU A 567 -48.02 -100.76 -42.91
CA LEU A 567 -49.29 -101.00 -43.62
C LEU A 567 -49.08 -101.47 -45.07
N GLY A 568 -48.03 -101.00 -45.74
CA GLY A 568 -47.65 -101.45 -47.08
C GLY A 568 -47.24 -102.93 -47.10
N ASN A 569 -46.50 -103.37 -46.09
CA ASN A 569 -46.10 -104.77 -45.94
C ASN A 569 -47.31 -105.69 -45.61
N ASP A 570 -48.24 -105.21 -44.79
CA ASP A 570 -49.46 -105.95 -44.42
C ASP A 570 -50.45 -106.06 -45.60
N SER A 571 -50.64 -104.97 -46.35
CA SER A 571 -51.50 -104.96 -47.55
C SER A 571 -50.91 -105.79 -48.70
N SER A 572 -49.58 -105.81 -48.87
CA SER A 572 -48.90 -106.72 -49.82
C SER A 572 -49.11 -108.20 -49.47
N SER A 573 -49.17 -108.52 -48.17
CA SER A 573 -49.43 -109.87 -47.68
C SER A 573 -50.88 -110.31 -47.90
N GLN A 574 -51.85 -109.39 -47.74
CA GLN A 574 -53.27 -109.65 -48.08
C GLN A 574 -53.51 -109.82 -49.58
N ILE A 575 -52.83 -109.06 -50.44
CA ILE A 575 -52.97 -109.18 -51.90
C ILE A 575 -52.51 -110.56 -52.39
N LYS A 576 -51.38 -111.07 -51.86
CA LYS A 576 -50.90 -112.42 -52.19
C LYS A 576 -51.85 -113.54 -51.75
N ALA A 577 -52.53 -113.38 -50.61
CA ALA A 577 -53.51 -114.35 -50.14
C ALA A 577 -54.76 -114.41 -51.06
N LEU A 578 -55.23 -113.25 -51.52
CA LEU A 578 -56.38 -113.17 -52.44
C LEU A 578 -56.06 -113.70 -53.85
N GLU A 579 -54.82 -113.57 -54.33
CA GLU A 579 -54.39 -114.17 -55.60
C GLU A 579 -54.45 -115.70 -55.59
N GLU A 580 -54.15 -116.33 -54.45
CA GLU A 580 -54.22 -117.78 -54.28
C GLU A 580 -55.68 -118.30 -54.22
N GLU A 581 -56.59 -117.54 -53.58
CA GLU A 581 -58.02 -117.86 -53.52
C GLU A 581 -58.71 -117.79 -54.90
N ILE A 582 -58.35 -116.80 -55.73
CA ILE A 582 -58.87 -116.67 -57.10
C ILE A 582 -58.47 -117.89 -57.98
N LYS A 583 -57.31 -118.51 -57.71
CA LYS A 583 -56.84 -119.69 -58.43
C LYS A 583 -57.67 -120.95 -58.11
N ILE A 584 -58.17 -121.07 -56.88
CA ILE A 584 -59.00 -122.21 -56.42
C ILE A 584 -60.42 -122.12 -56.99
N ILE A 585 -61.03 -120.92 -56.95
CA ILE A 585 -62.40 -120.70 -57.45
C ILE A 585 -62.50 -120.94 -58.96
N LYS A 586 -61.41 -120.71 -59.71
CA LYS A 586 -61.37 -120.94 -61.16
C LYS A 586 -61.37 -122.44 -61.53
N GLN A 587 -60.90 -123.32 -60.65
CA GLN A 587 -60.94 -124.78 -60.84
C GLN A 587 -62.30 -125.41 -60.48
N GLU A 588 -63.08 -124.79 -59.59
CA GLU A 588 -64.41 -125.30 -59.20
C GLU A 588 -65.51 -125.02 -60.24
N LEU A 589 -65.38 -123.93 -61.01
CA LEU A 589 -66.34 -123.55 -62.05
C LEU A 589 -66.40 -124.56 -63.21
N ASP A 590 -65.26 -125.12 -63.61
CA ASP A 590 -65.17 -126.13 -64.68
C ASP A 590 -65.77 -127.49 -64.25
N SER A 591 -65.81 -127.78 -62.93
CA SER A 591 -66.40 -128.99 -62.36
C SER A 591 -67.95 -128.95 -62.31
N LEU A 592 -68.52 -127.78 -62.02
CA LEU A 592 -69.98 -127.60 -61.91
C LEU A 592 -70.70 -127.58 -63.25
N GLN A 593 -70.02 -127.15 -64.32
CA GLN A 593 -70.56 -127.18 -65.69
C GLN A 593 -70.85 -128.62 -66.17
N ALA A 594 -70.08 -129.63 -65.69
CA ALA A 594 -70.24 -131.03 -66.07
C ALA A 594 -71.39 -131.76 -65.32
N LYS A 595 -71.76 -131.32 -64.11
CA LYS A 595 -72.85 -131.93 -63.30
C LYS A 595 -74.25 -131.46 -63.70
N LYS A 596 -74.38 -130.27 -64.29
CA LYS A 596 -75.67 -129.69 -64.70
C LYS A 596 -76.39 -130.53 -65.76
N SER A 597 -75.67 -131.15 -66.70
CA SER A 597 -76.28 -131.99 -67.76
C SER A 597 -76.86 -133.32 -67.26
N GLN A 598 -76.60 -133.73 -66.02
CA GLN A 598 -77.01 -135.04 -65.49
C GLN A 598 -78.33 -134.98 -64.67
N LEU A 599 -78.74 -133.80 -64.20
CA LEU A 599 -79.93 -133.63 -63.35
C LEU A 599 -81.25 -133.40 -64.13
N GLU A 600 -81.20 -133.00 -65.39
CA GLU A 600 -82.41 -132.76 -66.20
C GLU A 600 -83.23 -134.04 -66.50
N LEU A 601 -82.67 -135.25 -66.32
CA LEU A 601 -83.38 -136.52 -66.53
C LEU A 601 -84.15 -137.04 -65.29
N GLN A 602 -84.03 -136.40 -64.12
CA GLN A 602 -84.58 -136.93 -62.85
C GLN A 602 -85.90 -136.25 -62.41
N ILE A 603 -86.22 -135.07 -62.94
CA ILE A 603 -87.36 -134.24 -62.50
C ILE A 603 -88.74 -134.77 -62.97
N GLU A 604 -88.81 -135.62 -64.01
CA GLU A 604 -90.09 -136.13 -64.53
C GLU A 604 -90.76 -137.20 -63.64
N ARG A 605 -90.11 -137.67 -62.56
CA ARG A 605 -90.60 -138.80 -61.74
C ARG A 605 -91.26 -138.43 -60.40
N GLU A 606 -91.10 -137.22 -59.87
CA GLU A 606 -91.49 -136.87 -58.48
C GLU A 606 -92.80 -136.07 -58.35
N LYS A 607 -93.52 -135.83 -59.46
CA LYS A 607 -94.72 -134.97 -59.47
C LYS A 607 -96.04 -135.61 -59.00
N GLN A 608 -96.06 -136.87 -58.56
CA GLN A 608 -97.31 -137.63 -58.38
C GLN A 608 -97.81 -137.83 -56.93
N GLU A 609 -97.12 -137.37 -55.86
CA GLU A 609 -97.39 -137.89 -54.50
C GLU A 609 -97.86 -136.90 -53.40
N SER A 610 -97.92 -135.58 -53.60
CA SER A 610 -98.05 -134.63 -52.46
C SER A 610 -99.39 -133.87 -52.29
N LEU A 611 -100.50 -134.31 -52.89
CA LEU A 611 -101.72 -133.48 -52.97
C LEU A 611 -102.78 -133.64 -51.89
N GLU A 612 -102.69 -134.51 -50.88
CA GLU A 612 -103.87 -134.75 -50.02
C GLU A 612 -103.86 -134.10 -48.63
N ASN A 613 -103.50 -134.75 -47.53
CA ASN A 613 -104.37 -134.54 -46.36
C ASN A 613 -103.81 -133.70 -45.19
N LEU A 614 -104.44 -132.66 -44.62
CA LEU A 614 -105.82 -132.11 -44.64
C LEU A 614 -106.09 -131.60 -43.21
N VAL A 615 -106.68 -130.41 -43.08
CA VAL A 615 -107.62 -130.04 -41.99
C VAL A 615 -107.20 -129.27 -40.73
N ARG A 616 -106.18 -129.57 -39.91
CA ARG A 616 -106.38 -129.21 -38.47
C ARG A 616 -106.11 -127.78 -37.97
N MET A 617 -106.14 -126.77 -38.85
CA MET A 617 -105.94 -125.35 -38.57
C MET A 617 -107.12 -124.62 -37.85
N GLU A 618 -107.96 -125.28 -37.04
CA GLU A 618 -109.29 -124.72 -36.71
C GLU A 618 -109.79 -124.93 -35.26
N LYS A 619 -109.01 -124.64 -34.19
CA LYS A 619 -109.63 -124.77 -32.84
C LYS A 619 -109.38 -123.81 -31.68
N GLN A 620 -108.39 -122.92 -31.59
CA GLN A 620 -108.28 -122.13 -30.34
C GLN A 620 -107.92 -120.66 -30.52
N ASN A 621 -108.86 -119.96 -31.15
CA ASN A 621 -108.99 -118.51 -31.17
C ASN A 621 -110.16 -118.02 -30.29
N ILE A 622 -110.47 -118.73 -29.20
CA ILE A 622 -111.50 -118.41 -28.21
C ILE A 622 -110.87 -118.89 -26.90
N GLU A 623 -110.62 -118.12 -25.86
CA GLU A 623 -111.62 -117.30 -25.19
C GLU A 623 -110.88 -116.44 -24.16
N LEU A 624 -110.36 -115.31 -24.65
CA LEU A 624 -110.56 -113.99 -24.07
C LEU A 624 -110.51 -113.88 -22.53
N THR A 625 -109.62 -113.02 -22.06
CA THR A 625 -109.95 -111.60 -21.80
C THR A 625 -111.20 -111.32 -20.93
N SER A 626 -111.72 -112.29 -20.19
CA SER A 626 -113.06 -112.21 -19.58
C SER A 626 -113.10 -111.92 -18.08
N LYS A 627 -112.00 -111.96 -17.30
CA LYS A 627 -112.13 -111.79 -15.83
C LYS A 627 -111.07 -110.92 -15.19
N ILE A 628 -111.10 -109.67 -15.61
CA ILE A 628 -110.61 -108.44 -14.96
C ILE A 628 -111.14 -108.21 -13.51
N THR A 629 -111.78 -109.15 -12.83
CA THR A 629 -112.63 -108.80 -11.66
C THR A 629 -112.38 -109.64 -10.40
N GLU A 630 -111.15 -109.66 -9.90
CA GLU A 630 -110.88 -110.16 -8.54
C GLU A 630 -109.78 -109.38 -7.80
N HIS A 631 -109.81 -108.05 -7.92
CA HIS A 631 -109.39 -107.22 -6.79
C HIS A 631 -110.49 -107.31 -5.73
N GLN A 632 -110.26 -108.03 -4.61
CA GLN A 632 -110.73 -107.66 -3.25
C GLN A 632 -110.57 -108.83 -2.26
N THR A 633 -109.41 -108.87 -1.59
CA THR A 633 -109.15 -109.33 -0.20
C THR A 633 -107.65 -109.65 -0.13
N THR A 634 -106.79 -108.85 0.47
CA THR A 634 -106.71 -108.77 1.93
C THR A 634 -105.78 -107.64 2.33
N LEU A 635 -106.31 -106.82 3.24
CA LEU A 635 -105.79 -105.60 3.79
C LEU A 635 -105.51 -105.90 5.27
N THR A 636 -104.46 -106.67 5.56
CA THR A 636 -104.07 -107.05 6.93
C THR A 636 -102.55 -107.25 7.07
N GLY A 637 -101.78 -106.17 7.12
CA GLY A 637 -100.33 -106.26 7.35
C GLY A 637 -99.58 -104.94 7.58
N GLN A 638 -100.26 -103.90 8.10
CA GLN A 638 -99.63 -102.62 8.43
C GLN A 638 -99.20 -102.57 9.92
N GLU A 639 -98.14 -103.29 10.30
CA GLU A 639 -97.61 -103.19 11.67
C GLU A 639 -96.07 -103.26 11.80
N GLU A 640 -95.32 -103.52 10.72
CA GLU A 640 -93.84 -103.57 10.76
C GLU A 640 -93.14 -102.28 10.32
N ALA A 641 -93.81 -101.40 9.57
CA ALA A 641 -93.22 -100.16 9.06
C ALA A 641 -93.08 -99.04 10.11
N ILE A 642 -93.84 -99.09 11.22
CA ILE A 642 -93.88 -98.04 12.24
C ILE A 642 -92.74 -98.17 13.27
N ASN A 643 -92.22 -99.38 13.52
CA ASN A 643 -91.11 -99.58 14.47
C ASN A 643 -89.72 -99.24 13.89
N LYS A 644 -89.58 -99.13 12.56
CA LYS A 644 -88.31 -98.77 11.90
C LYS A 644 -88.04 -97.25 11.93
N LEU A 645 -89.10 -96.44 11.89
CA LEU A 645 -89.04 -94.97 11.91
C LEU A 645 -88.69 -94.37 13.28
N ASN A 646 -88.94 -95.09 14.38
CA ASN A 646 -88.59 -94.60 15.73
C ASN A 646 -87.11 -94.78 16.11
N GLU A 647 -86.42 -95.77 15.55
CA GLU A 647 -84.99 -96.02 15.83
C GLU A 647 -84.08 -95.04 15.06
N GLU A 648 -84.49 -94.62 13.85
CA GLU A 648 -83.83 -93.57 13.05
C GLU A 648 -83.91 -92.19 13.72
N HIS A 649 -85.01 -91.89 14.44
CA HIS A 649 -85.17 -90.65 15.21
C HIS A 649 -84.31 -90.58 16.49
N LYS A 650 -83.75 -91.70 16.96
CA LYS A 650 -82.84 -91.76 18.12
C LYS A 650 -81.38 -91.50 17.70
N GLN A 651 -80.94 -92.06 16.57
CA GLN A 651 -79.59 -91.84 16.03
C GLN A 651 -79.34 -90.40 15.56
N ILE A 652 -80.35 -89.72 15.01
CA ILE A 652 -80.25 -88.29 14.62
C ILE A 652 -80.06 -87.37 15.83
N ARG A 653 -80.59 -87.76 17.00
CA ARG A 653 -80.50 -86.97 18.23
C ARG A 653 -79.11 -87.03 18.85
N ASP A 654 -78.44 -88.18 18.77
CA ASP A 654 -77.08 -88.38 19.27
C ASP A 654 -76.03 -87.70 18.36
N GLN A 655 -76.21 -87.71 17.03
CA GLN A 655 -75.38 -86.95 16.08
C GLN A 655 -75.52 -85.41 16.25
N PHE A 656 -76.70 -84.93 16.68
CA PHE A 656 -76.91 -83.51 16.95
C PHE A 656 -76.11 -83.01 18.17
N VAL A 657 -75.93 -83.86 19.19
CA VAL A 657 -75.13 -83.52 20.40
C VAL A 657 -73.63 -83.45 20.07
N GLU A 658 -73.14 -84.36 19.22
CA GLU A 658 -71.74 -84.37 18.76
C GLU A 658 -71.42 -83.16 17.85
N CYS A 659 -72.31 -82.82 16.92
CA CYS A 659 -72.19 -81.61 16.10
C CYS A 659 -72.22 -80.32 16.96
N LYS A 660 -73.00 -80.28 18.06
CA LYS A 660 -73.05 -79.14 18.98
C LYS A 660 -71.75 -78.94 19.74
N LEU A 661 -71.12 -80.02 20.19
CA LEU A 661 -69.85 -79.98 20.92
C LEU A 661 -68.68 -79.59 20.00
N ASN A 662 -68.68 -80.07 18.75
CA ASN A 662 -67.73 -79.67 17.72
C ASN A 662 -67.87 -78.20 17.31
N PHE A 663 -69.10 -77.69 17.22
CA PHE A 663 -69.34 -76.26 16.97
C PHE A 663 -68.81 -75.39 18.11
N GLN A 664 -69.03 -75.76 19.38
CA GLN A 664 -68.51 -75.01 20.53
C GLN A 664 -66.97 -75.05 20.63
N ILE A 665 -66.32 -76.13 20.19
CA ILE A 665 -64.85 -76.20 20.12
C ILE A 665 -64.32 -75.32 18.99
N ALA A 666 -65.00 -75.32 17.83
CA ALA A 666 -64.63 -74.45 16.71
C ALA A 666 -64.82 -72.96 17.07
N GLU A 667 -65.93 -72.62 17.73
CA GLU A 667 -66.22 -71.27 18.25
C GLU A 667 -65.13 -70.81 19.23
N ARG A 668 -64.74 -71.65 20.19
CA ARG A 668 -63.66 -71.32 21.14
C ARG A 668 -62.30 -71.11 20.47
N LYS A 669 -61.96 -71.90 19.45
CA LYS A 669 -60.71 -71.70 18.67
C LYS A 669 -60.76 -70.44 17.80
N ILE A 670 -61.92 -70.11 17.25
CA ILE A 670 -62.12 -68.86 16.51
C ILE A 670 -61.98 -67.67 17.48
N GLU A 671 -62.51 -67.78 18.69
CA GLU A 671 -62.40 -66.74 19.72
C GLU A 671 -60.97 -66.56 20.24
N GLU A 672 -60.25 -67.65 20.52
CA GLU A 672 -58.83 -67.61 20.89
C GLU A 672 -57.96 -67.00 19.77
N THR A 673 -58.23 -67.34 18.50
CA THR A 673 -57.51 -66.74 17.37
C THR A 673 -57.87 -65.26 17.20
N ALA A 674 -59.13 -64.87 17.39
CA ALA A 674 -59.57 -63.48 17.36
C ALA A 674 -58.92 -62.65 18.47
N GLU A 675 -58.85 -63.15 19.71
CA GLU A 675 -58.17 -62.48 20.83
C GLU A 675 -56.67 -62.28 20.57
N VAL A 676 -56.00 -63.29 20.00
CA VAL A 676 -54.58 -63.15 19.61
C VAL A 676 -54.41 -62.11 18.50
N PHE A 677 -55.34 -62.01 17.55
CA PHE A 677 -55.34 -60.94 16.55
C PHE A 677 -55.57 -59.56 17.19
N CYS A 678 -56.57 -59.43 18.09
CA CYS A 678 -56.83 -58.18 18.81
C CYS A 678 -55.62 -57.71 19.61
N LYS A 679 -54.94 -58.60 20.35
CA LYS A 679 -53.69 -58.28 21.04
C LYS A 679 -52.59 -57.79 20.10
N LYS A 680 -52.40 -58.43 18.94
CA LYS A 680 -51.43 -57.97 17.92
C LYS A 680 -51.76 -56.57 17.37
N PHE A 681 -53.05 -56.28 17.17
CA PHE A 681 -53.49 -54.95 16.74
C PHE A 681 -53.28 -53.89 17.85
N GLU A 682 -53.59 -54.21 19.10
CA GLU A 682 -53.33 -53.32 20.24
C GLU A 682 -51.83 -53.03 20.42
N ASP A 683 -50.98 -54.06 20.33
CA ASP A 683 -49.52 -53.86 20.39
C ASP A 683 -49.02 -53.03 19.21
N SER A 684 -49.56 -53.24 18.01
CA SER A 684 -49.25 -52.43 16.83
C SER A 684 -49.69 -50.97 17.00
N LEU A 685 -50.89 -50.73 17.55
CA LEU A 685 -51.40 -49.40 17.87
C LEU A 685 -50.56 -48.71 18.96
N ARG A 686 -50.08 -49.47 19.96
CA ARG A 686 -49.20 -48.97 21.02
C ARG A 686 -47.83 -48.57 20.49
N ILE A 687 -47.25 -49.37 19.60
CA ILE A 687 -45.99 -49.06 18.92
C ILE A 687 -46.17 -47.83 18.02
N LEU A 688 -47.27 -47.77 17.26
CA LEU A 688 -47.59 -46.63 16.41
C LEU A 688 -47.75 -45.34 17.22
N SER A 689 -48.48 -45.39 18.34
CA SER A 689 -48.65 -44.24 19.23
C SER A 689 -47.33 -43.76 19.84
N ARG A 690 -46.42 -44.68 20.20
CA ARG A 690 -45.06 -44.33 20.63
C ARG A 690 -44.24 -43.69 19.50
N ARG A 691 -44.33 -44.22 18.28
CA ARG A 691 -43.66 -43.63 17.10
C ARG A 691 -44.18 -42.23 16.79
N ILE A 692 -45.50 -42.01 16.89
CA ILE A 692 -46.11 -40.68 16.73
C ILE A 692 -45.55 -39.69 17.74
N ARG A 693 -45.49 -40.05 19.04
CA ARG A 693 -44.89 -39.18 20.06
C ARG A 693 -43.42 -38.82 19.78
N VAL A 694 -42.63 -39.80 19.35
CA VAL A 694 -41.21 -39.54 19.01
C VAL A 694 -41.11 -38.63 17.78
N ALA A 695 -41.96 -38.83 16.77
CA ALA A 695 -42.01 -37.97 15.60
C ALA A 695 -42.45 -36.54 15.95
N GLU A 696 -43.47 -36.38 16.79
CA GLU A 696 -43.92 -35.08 17.31
C GLU A 696 -42.82 -34.36 18.09
N GLN A 697 -42.10 -35.09 18.95
CA GLN A 697 -40.99 -34.55 19.71
C GLN A 697 -39.82 -34.13 18.80
N LEU A 698 -39.43 -34.96 17.82
CA LEU A 698 -38.42 -34.60 16.82
C LEU A 698 -38.85 -33.39 15.99
N HIS A 699 -40.14 -33.27 15.66
CA HIS A 699 -40.66 -32.10 14.97
C HIS A 699 -40.60 -30.84 15.83
N ALA A 700 -40.90 -30.93 17.12
CA ALA A 700 -40.77 -29.82 18.06
C ALA A 700 -39.31 -29.39 18.24
N GLU A 701 -38.40 -30.35 18.43
CA GLU A 701 -36.95 -30.11 18.54
C GLU A 701 -36.38 -29.51 17.25
N ASN A 702 -36.75 -30.03 16.08
CA ASN A 702 -36.35 -29.45 14.80
C ASN A 702 -36.89 -28.03 14.64
N LYS A 703 -38.15 -27.78 14.97
CA LYS A 703 -38.75 -26.43 14.92
C LYS A 703 -38.01 -25.44 15.83
N ASP A 704 -37.59 -25.87 17.01
CA ASP A 704 -36.80 -25.03 17.93
C ASP A 704 -35.36 -24.82 17.44
N VAL A 705 -34.73 -25.83 16.83
CA VAL A 705 -33.42 -25.68 16.19
C VAL A 705 -33.50 -24.69 15.02
N TYR A 706 -34.49 -24.80 14.14
CA TYR A 706 -34.71 -23.84 13.05
C TYR A 706 -34.92 -22.42 13.57
N ARG A 707 -35.71 -22.26 14.65
CA ARG A 707 -35.94 -20.95 15.28
C ARG A 707 -34.63 -20.35 15.81
N ARG A 708 -33.87 -21.13 16.60
CA ARG A 708 -32.58 -20.69 17.16
C ARG A 708 -31.56 -20.34 16.08
N THR A 709 -31.49 -21.14 15.01
CA THR A 709 -30.59 -20.88 13.87
C THR A 709 -31.00 -19.61 13.13
N LYS A 710 -32.30 -19.40 12.91
CA LYS A 710 -32.82 -18.16 12.31
C LYS A 710 -32.51 -16.93 13.15
N GLU A 711 -32.76 -16.98 14.46
CA GLU A 711 -32.47 -15.88 15.39
C GLU A 711 -30.97 -15.54 15.42
N LYS A 712 -30.08 -16.56 15.38
CA LYS A 712 -28.64 -16.34 15.26
C LYS A 712 -28.28 -15.59 13.98
N TYR A 713 -28.78 -16.02 12.82
CA TYR A 713 -28.54 -15.33 11.55
C TYR A 713 -29.08 -13.90 11.56
N GLU A 714 -30.25 -13.66 12.13
CA GLU A 714 -30.81 -12.31 12.25
C GLU A 714 -29.94 -11.42 13.16
N SER A 715 -29.43 -11.96 14.28
CA SER A 715 -28.52 -11.23 15.16
C SER A 715 -27.16 -10.92 14.51
N GLU A 716 -26.58 -11.88 13.78
CA GLU A 716 -25.33 -11.70 13.04
C GLU A 716 -25.51 -10.66 11.92
N ASN A 717 -26.64 -10.70 11.21
CA ASN A 717 -26.93 -9.76 10.14
C ASN A 717 -27.15 -8.33 10.68
N MET A 718 -27.76 -8.18 11.85
CA MET A 718 -27.85 -6.88 12.54
C MET A 718 -26.47 -6.36 12.95
N ASN A 719 -25.61 -7.22 13.53
CA ASN A 719 -24.23 -6.85 13.88
C ASN A 719 -23.40 -6.48 12.64
N LEU A 720 -23.54 -7.22 11.54
CA LEU A 720 -22.88 -6.91 10.27
C LEU A 720 -23.36 -5.57 9.72
N LYS A 721 -24.67 -5.31 9.76
CA LYS A 721 -25.24 -4.03 9.33
C LYS A 721 -24.71 -2.87 10.17
N GLU A 722 -24.62 -3.03 11.48
CA GLU A 722 -24.03 -2.03 12.38
C GLU A 722 -22.55 -1.79 12.05
N ARG A 723 -21.76 -2.86 11.87
CA ARG A 723 -20.35 -2.75 11.47
C ARG A 723 -20.18 -2.06 10.11
N VAL A 724 -21.07 -2.31 9.16
CA VAL A 724 -21.06 -1.64 7.85
C VAL A 724 -21.33 -0.15 8.03
N THR A 725 -22.36 0.23 8.79
CA THR A 725 -22.65 1.66 9.05
C THR A 725 -21.51 2.37 9.78
N SER A 726 -20.87 1.71 10.76
CA SER A 726 -19.69 2.24 11.44
C SER A 726 -18.50 2.41 10.48
N SER A 727 -18.29 1.46 9.57
CA SER A 727 -17.23 1.54 8.56
C SER A 727 -17.50 2.64 7.54
N GLU A 728 -18.75 2.83 7.10
CA GLU A 728 -19.14 3.92 6.20
C GLU A 728 -18.89 5.30 6.83
N VAL A 729 -19.16 5.45 8.14
CA VAL A 729 -18.84 6.68 8.87
C VAL A 729 -17.33 6.90 8.92
N ALA A 730 -16.53 5.86 9.18
CA ALA A 730 -15.07 5.96 9.17
C ALA A 730 -14.52 6.36 7.78
N VAL A 731 -15.10 5.82 6.71
CA VAL A 731 -14.73 6.19 5.32
C VAL A 731 -15.08 7.65 5.01
N LYS A 732 -16.25 8.14 5.45
CA LYS A 732 -16.60 9.57 5.31
C LYS A 732 -15.60 10.48 6.01
N ARG A 733 -15.20 10.14 7.24
CA ARG A 733 -14.16 10.89 7.98
C ARG A 733 -12.82 10.86 7.28
N MET A 734 -12.39 9.71 6.74
CA MET A 734 -11.16 9.63 5.96
C MET A 734 -11.21 10.53 4.72
N LYS A 735 -12.37 10.61 4.06
CA LYS A 735 -12.56 11.50 2.90
C LYS A 735 -12.45 12.97 3.28
N GLU A 736 -13.03 13.38 4.41
CA GLU A 736 -12.90 14.75 4.95
C GLU A 736 -11.45 15.10 5.31
N ILE A 737 -10.73 14.17 5.94
CA ILE A 737 -9.30 14.32 6.26
C ILE A 737 -8.48 14.47 4.97
N SER A 738 -8.76 13.66 3.94
CA SER A 738 -8.07 13.75 2.65
C SER A 738 -8.31 15.08 1.94
N LEU A 739 -9.53 15.62 2.00
CA LEU A 739 -9.83 16.94 1.43
C LEU A 739 -9.06 18.04 2.19
N THR A 740 -9.07 17.97 3.52
CA THR A 740 -8.34 18.93 4.36
C THR A 740 -6.83 18.88 4.10
N ALA A 741 -6.26 17.69 3.93
CA ALA A 741 -4.85 17.52 3.61
C ALA A 741 -4.49 18.12 2.24
N ASN A 742 -5.36 17.97 1.25
CA ASN A 742 -5.18 18.58 -0.06
C ASN A 742 -5.23 20.11 0.00
N ASP A 743 -6.15 20.68 0.78
CA ASP A 743 -6.22 22.14 0.99
C ASP A 743 -4.94 22.68 1.66
N ILE A 744 -4.38 21.93 2.63
CA ILE A 744 -3.11 22.27 3.28
C ILE A 744 -1.94 22.20 2.29
N LEU A 745 -1.88 21.17 1.44
CA LEU A 745 -0.84 21.04 0.41
C LEU A 745 -0.89 22.19 -0.59
N PHE A 746 -2.09 22.56 -1.05
CA PHE A 746 -2.26 23.72 -1.92
C PHE A 746 -1.82 25.03 -1.23
N GLY A 747 -2.12 25.16 0.07
CA GLY A 747 -1.62 26.26 0.90
C GLY A 747 -0.09 26.30 0.99
N LEU A 748 0.56 25.14 1.11
CA LEU A 748 2.02 25.02 1.13
C LEU A 748 2.66 25.38 -0.21
N ASP A 749 2.09 24.96 -1.34
CA ASP A 749 2.57 25.34 -2.67
C ASP A 749 2.51 26.86 -2.87
N ALA A 750 1.44 27.50 -2.39
CA ALA A 750 1.31 28.96 -2.43
C ALA A 750 2.38 29.66 -1.56
N VAL A 751 2.78 29.07 -0.43
CA VAL A 751 3.88 29.57 0.40
C VAL A 751 5.23 29.38 -0.31
N ALA A 752 5.44 28.23 -0.94
CA ALA A 752 6.66 27.95 -1.71
C ALA A 752 6.86 28.95 -2.86
N LEU A 753 5.80 29.25 -3.63
CA LEU A 753 5.83 30.26 -4.69
C LEU A 753 6.17 31.67 -4.15
N LYS A 754 5.62 32.04 -2.99
CA LYS A 754 5.98 33.31 -2.33
C LYS A 754 7.44 33.33 -1.89
N PHE A 755 7.97 32.21 -1.43
CA PHE A 755 9.37 32.10 -1.03
C PHE A 755 10.31 32.23 -2.24
N GLU A 756 10.00 31.59 -3.36
CA GLU A 756 10.74 31.76 -4.62
C GLU A 756 10.74 33.22 -5.09
N GLN A 757 9.59 33.90 -5.03
CA GLN A 757 9.48 35.32 -5.37
C GLN A 757 10.35 36.19 -4.43
N CYS A 758 10.35 35.92 -3.13
CA CYS A 758 11.20 36.61 -2.17
C CYS A 758 12.69 36.37 -2.48
N ASN A 759 13.07 35.13 -2.75
CA ASN A 759 14.44 34.78 -3.09
C ASN A 759 14.91 35.49 -4.37
N GLY A 760 14.06 35.55 -5.41
CA GLY A 760 14.32 36.33 -6.63
C GLY A 760 14.53 37.82 -6.34
N ASN A 761 13.73 38.42 -5.47
CA ASN A 761 13.90 39.82 -5.06
C ASN A 761 15.19 40.05 -4.27
N PHE A 762 15.57 39.14 -3.37
CA PHE A 762 16.84 39.20 -2.65
C PHE A 762 18.03 39.10 -3.59
N LEU A 763 18.02 38.14 -4.52
CA LEU A 763 19.07 37.98 -5.52
C LEU A 763 19.22 39.23 -6.41
N ASN A 764 18.11 39.84 -6.82
CA ASN A 764 18.14 41.10 -7.58
C ASN A 764 18.76 42.24 -6.77
N ARG A 765 18.43 42.36 -5.47
CA ARG A 765 19.05 43.37 -4.58
C ARG A 765 20.54 43.11 -4.40
N ILE A 766 20.94 41.86 -4.18
CA ILE A 766 22.35 41.47 -4.05
C ILE A 766 23.10 41.80 -5.35
N SER A 767 22.53 41.48 -6.51
CA SER A 767 23.10 41.82 -7.81
C SER A 767 23.30 43.33 -7.99
N LYS A 768 22.27 44.13 -7.68
CA LYS A 768 22.37 45.60 -7.75
C LYS A 768 23.46 46.16 -6.83
N THR A 769 23.47 45.71 -5.58
CA THR A 769 24.46 46.16 -4.59
C THR A 769 25.87 45.74 -5.00
N SER A 770 26.02 44.53 -5.55
CA SER A 770 27.29 44.03 -6.08
C SER A 770 27.81 44.90 -7.23
N CYS A 771 26.95 45.30 -8.17
CA CYS A 771 27.29 46.22 -9.25
C CYS A 771 27.76 47.59 -8.72
N GLU A 772 27.07 48.14 -7.71
CA GLU A 772 27.44 49.40 -7.07
C GLU A 772 28.81 49.31 -6.38
N VAL A 773 29.09 48.21 -5.70
CA VAL A 773 30.39 47.94 -5.06
C VAL A 773 31.51 47.80 -6.10
N LEU A 774 31.26 47.11 -7.22
CA LEU A 774 32.22 47.02 -8.33
C LEU A 774 32.54 48.40 -8.91
N PHE A 775 31.52 49.26 -9.08
CA PHE A 775 31.74 50.63 -9.53
C PHE A 775 32.60 51.43 -8.54
N ALA A 776 32.32 51.32 -7.24
CA ALA A 776 33.11 51.98 -6.20
C ALA A 776 34.58 51.49 -6.20
N LYS A 777 34.79 50.18 -6.35
CA LYS A 777 36.13 49.58 -6.48
C LYS A 777 36.90 50.18 -7.66
N ASP A 778 36.29 50.25 -8.83
CA ASP A 778 36.91 50.82 -10.04
C ASP A 778 37.23 52.31 -9.87
N TRP A 779 36.32 53.06 -9.22
CA TRP A 779 36.54 54.47 -8.91
C TRP A 779 37.74 54.66 -7.98
N VAL A 780 37.83 53.90 -6.89
CA VAL A 780 38.97 53.91 -5.97
C VAL A 780 40.26 53.53 -6.69
N GLN A 781 40.22 52.50 -7.53
CA GLN A 781 41.40 52.05 -8.30
C GLN A 781 41.92 53.16 -9.23
N ARG A 782 41.04 53.88 -9.92
CA ARG A 782 41.44 55.02 -10.76
C ARG A 782 42.05 56.16 -9.94
N LYS A 783 41.46 56.49 -8.79
CA LYS A 783 41.99 57.54 -7.90
C LYS A 783 43.33 57.15 -7.30
N ASN A 784 43.53 55.90 -6.89
CA ASN A 784 44.81 55.41 -6.39
C ASN A 784 45.91 55.50 -7.47
N LYS A 785 45.60 55.20 -8.73
CA LYS A 785 46.55 55.40 -9.85
C LYS A 785 46.91 56.87 -10.02
N ALA A 786 45.95 57.79 -9.92
CA ALA A 786 46.21 59.22 -10.01
C ALA A 786 47.04 59.75 -8.83
N ILE A 787 46.74 59.30 -7.60
CA ILE A 787 47.54 59.65 -6.41
C ILE A 787 48.97 59.15 -6.56
N LYS A 788 49.17 57.95 -7.10
CA LYS A 788 50.51 57.43 -7.37
C LYS A 788 51.30 58.31 -8.33
N HIS A 789 50.68 58.78 -9.42
CA HIS A 789 51.34 59.72 -10.34
C HIS A 789 51.68 61.06 -9.67
N VAL A 790 50.77 61.61 -8.85
CA VAL A 790 51.07 62.83 -8.09
C VAL A 790 52.22 62.59 -7.11
N GLN A 791 52.30 61.41 -6.50
CA GLN A 791 53.40 61.06 -5.61
C GLN A 791 54.73 60.94 -6.36
N GLU A 792 54.73 60.31 -7.54
CA GLU A 792 55.90 60.26 -8.44
C GLU A 792 56.36 61.67 -8.85
N ASP A 793 55.41 62.60 -9.14
CA ASP A 793 55.72 64.00 -9.45
C ASP A 793 56.32 64.74 -8.24
N ILE A 794 55.78 64.53 -7.03
CA ILE A 794 56.32 65.10 -5.79
C ILE A 794 57.74 64.59 -5.55
N ASP A 795 57.99 63.29 -5.70
CA ASP A 795 59.32 62.71 -5.54
C ASP A 795 60.32 63.32 -6.55
N CYS A 796 59.90 63.53 -7.80
CA CYS A 796 60.70 64.21 -8.81
C CYS A 796 61.03 65.66 -8.42
N LEU A 797 60.04 66.40 -7.91
CA LEU A 797 60.23 67.78 -7.44
C LEU A 797 61.13 67.86 -6.21
N LEU A 798 61.05 66.88 -5.29
CA LEU A 798 61.95 66.81 -4.13
C LEU A 798 63.41 66.62 -4.58
N VAL A 799 63.66 65.72 -5.53
CA VAL A 799 65.01 65.55 -6.11
C VAL A 799 65.48 66.85 -6.78
N GLN A 800 64.60 67.55 -7.51
CA GLN A 800 64.96 68.85 -8.10
C GLN A 800 65.27 69.89 -7.01
N LEU A 801 64.53 69.92 -5.92
CA LEU A 801 64.77 70.82 -4.80
C LEU A 801 66.14 70.54 -4.17
N ASP A 802 66.47 69.27 -3.92
CA ASP A 802 67.78 68.87 -3.38
C ASP A 802 68.92 69.31 -4.31
N THR A 803 68.75 69.17 -5.63
CA THR A 803 69.77 69.65 -6.59
C THR A 803 69.93 71.17 -6.54
N LYS A 804 68.82 71.91 -6.41
CA LYS A 804 68.86 73.38 -6.30
C LYS A 804 69.44 73.83 -4.96
N GLU A 805 69.16 73.12 -3.88
CA GLU A 805 69.77 73.37 -2.59
C GLU A 805 71.29 73.16 -2.65
N ALA A 806 71.75 72.08 -3.30
CA ALA A 806 73.17 71.86 -3.55
C ALA A 806 73.83 72.96 -4.40
N GLU A 807 73.16 73.44 -5.45
CA GLU A 807 73.61 74.60 -6.24
C GLU A 807 73.73 75.86 -5.38
N VAL A 808 72.73 76.14 -4.54
CA VAL A 808 72.73 77.29 -3.61
C VAL A 808 73.86 77.18 -2.60
N LEU A 809 74.11 75.99 -2.03
CA LEU A 809 75.25 75.76 -1.14
C LEU A 809 76.58 76.02 -1.86
N GLY A 810 76.72 75.54 -3.11
CA GLY A 810 77.89 75.82 -3.93
C GLY A 810 78.09 77.31 -4.24
N LEU A 811 77.00 78.07 -4.46
CA LEU A 811 77.06 79.52 -4.61
C LEU A 811 77.41 80.23 -3.30
N ARG A 812 76.85 79.82 -2.16
CA ARG A 812 77.19 80.35 -0.83
C ARG A 812 78.68 80.17 -0.52
N GLU A 813 79.25 79.00 -0.83
CA GLU A 813 80.68 78.75 -0.65
C GLU A 813 81.54 79.67 -1.53
N LYS A 814 81.14 79.91 -2.79
CA LYS A 814 81.83 80.85 -3.69
C LYS A 814 81.76 82.29 -3.18
N ILE A 815 80.59 82.73 -2.70
CA ILE A 815 80.41 84.06 -2.10
C ILE A 815 81.35 84.21 -0.89
N TRP A 816 81.37 83.23 0.01
CA TRP A 816 82.25 83.25 1.18
C TRP A 816 83.74 83.36 0.79
N LYS A 817 84.18 82.62 -0.24
CA LYS A 817 85.55 82.73 -0.78
C LYS A 817 85.85 84.12 -1.34
N LEU A 818 84.88 84.75 -2.01
CA LEU A 818 85.03 86.11 -2.53
C LEU A 818 85.04 87.14 -1.41
N GLU A 819 84.16 87.02 -0.41
CA GLU A 819 84.14 87.90 0.78
C GLU A 819 85.47 87.87 1.52
N ASN A 820 86.07 86.69 1.70
CA ASN A 820 87.40 86.60 2.31
C ASN A 820 88.50 87.25 1.46
N LYS A 821 88.45 87.10 0.13
CA LYS A 821 89.39 87.81 -0.76
C LYS A 821 89.20 89.32 -0.68
N VAL A 822 87.96 89.80 -0.61
CA VAL A 822 87.66 91.24 -0.43
C VAL A 822 88.23 91.71 0.91
N ARG A 823 88.04 90.97 2.00
CA ARG A 823 88.58 91.29 3.32
C ARG A 823 90.11 91.40 3.32
N GLU A 824 90.81 90.48 2.65
CA GLU A 824 92.26 90.54 2.47
C GLU A 824 92.68 91.76 1.64
N LEU A 825 91.98 92.03 0.53
CA LEU A 825 92.25 93.22 -0.29
C LEU A 825 92.03 94.51 0.51
N GLU A 826 90.94 94.62 1.27
CA GLU A 826 90.67 95.75 2.17
C GLU A 826 91.81 95.97 3.17
N LYS A 827 92.31 94.89 3.78
CA LYS A 827 93.47 94.95 4.69
C LYS A 827 94.70 95.51 3.99
N THR A 828 95.04 95.02 2.79
CA THR A 828 96.19 95.53 2.03
C THR A 828 96.03 96.99 1.59
N VAL A 829 94.80 97.43 1.30
CA VAL A 829 94.52 98.84 1.00
C VAL A 829 94.76 99.68 2.25
N LYS A 830 94.25 99.25 3.40
CA LYS A 830 94.45 99.95 4.67
C LYS A 830 95.92 100.06 5.08
N GLU A 831 96.68 98.97 4.94
CA GLU A 831 98.13 98.98 5.18
C GLU A 831 98.87 99.96 4.24
N LYS A 832 98.45 100.05 2.97
CA LYS A 832 98.99 101.04 2.01
C LYS A 832 98.60 102.48 2.37
N GLU A 833 97.37 102.72 2.80
CA GLU A 833 96.91 104.03 3.27
C GLU A 833 97.69 104.49 4.50
N GLU A 834 97.90 103.60 5.48
CA GLU A 834 98.74 103.84 6.65
C GLU A 834 100.20 104.12 6.25
N GLY A 835 100.75 103.34 5.32
CA GLY A 835 102.07 103.61 4.74
C GLY A 835 102.18 104.96 4.03
N MET A 836 101.15 105.38 3.28
CA MET A 836 101.08 106.71 2.66
C MET A 836 100.98 107.83 3.70
N LEU A 837 100.21 107.64 4.77
CA LEU A 837 100.12 108.59 5.88
C LEU A 837 101.47 108.72 6.61
N GLY A 838 102.16 107.59 6.81
CA GLY A 838 103.53 107.56 7.34
C GLY A 838 104.51 108.34 6.48
N MET A 839 104.56 108.07 5.17
CA MET A 839 105.37 108.87 4.22
C MET A 839 104.95 110.35 4.20
N GLY A 840 103.67 110.65 4.37
CA GLY A 840 103.17 112.01 4.49
C GLY A 840 103.69 112.72 5.74
N GLU A 841 103.75 112.01 6.87
CA GLU A 841 104.33 112.51 8.12
C GLU A 841 105.85 112.68 8.02
N GLU A 842 106.55 111.72 7.41
CA GLU A 842 107.99 111.84 7.11
C GLU A 842 108.28 113.04 6.21
N LYS A 843 107.48 113.27 5.17
CA LYS A 843 107.59 114.49 4.33
C LYS A 843 107.32 115.75 5.14
N ARG A 844 106.30 115.76 6.01
CA ARG A 844 106.02 116.90 6.91
C ARG A 844 107.19 117.16 7.84
N GLU A 845 107.78 116.13 8.43
CA GLU A 845 108.95 116.23 9.31
C GLU A 845 110.19 116.72 8.56
N ALA A 846 110.47 116.20 7.36
CA ALA A 846 111.54 116.71 6.51
C ALA A 846 111.36 118.20 6.19
N ILE A 847 110.12 118.63 5.93
CA ILE A 847 109.78 120.05 5.76
C ILE A 847 110.04 120.84 7.06
N ARG A 848 109.63 120.34 8.24
CA ARG A 848 109.91 121.00 9.53
C ARG A 848 111.42 121.16 9.75
N GLN A 849 112.21 120.12 9.51
CA GLN A 849 113.67 120.17 9.65
C GLN A 849 114.30 121.19 8.70
N LEU A 850 113.83 121.26 7.45
CA LEU A 850 114.25 122.29 6.50
C LEU A 850 113.86 123.70 6.99
N CYS A 851 112.67 123.90 7.54
CA CYS A 851 112.26 125.19 8.13
C CYS A 851 113.17 125.60 9.29
N VAL A 852 113.47 124.70 10.23
CA VAL A 852 114.41 124.96 11.33
C VAL A 852 115.80 125.35 10.80
N TRP A 853 116.27 124.67 9.75
CA TRP A 853 117.54 124.97 9.12
C TRP A 853 117.53 126.36 8.44
N ILE A 854 116.45 126.71 7.75
CA ILE A 854 116.24 128.04 7.17
C ILE A 854 116.23 129.11 8.26
N ASP A 855 115.54 128.89 9.37
CA ASP A 855 115.48 129.84 10.49
C ASP A 855 116.82 129.99 11.21
N TYR A 856 117.61 128.92 11.32
CA TYR A 856 119.00 129.00 11.79
C TYR A 856 119.86 129.87 10.87
N HIS A 857 119.76 129.68 9.55
CA HIS A 857 120.50 130.50 8.58
C HIS A 857 120.02 131.94 8.51
N ARG A 858 118.71 132.19 8.69
CA ARG A 858 118.16 133.55 8.84
C ARG A 858 118.69 134.21 10.11
N SER A 859 118.59 133.55 11.26
CA SER A 859 119.10 134.06 12.54
C SER A 859 120.60 134.34 12.49
N ARG A 860 121.38 133.46 11.82
CA ARG A 860 122.80 133.66 11.60
C ARG A 860 123.09 134.79 10.61
N SER A 861 122.30 134.94 9.55
CA SER A 861 122.39 136.08 8.64
C SER A 861 122.06 137.38 9.37
N ASP A 862 121.00 137.43 10.17
CA ASP A 862 120.62 138.60 10.97
C ASP A 862 121.68 138.92 12.03
N TYR A 863 122.28 137.91 12.66
CA TYR A 863 123.43 138.08 13.53
C TYR A 863 124.65 138.67 12.81
N LEU A 864 124.99 138.15 11.61
CA LEU A 864 126.07 138.70 10.78
C LEU A 864 125.73 140.11 10.29
N LYS A 865 124.47 140.39 9.96
CA LYS A 865 123.98 141.70 9.53
C LYS A 865 124.01 142.69 10.69
N LYS A 866 123.73 142.26 11.92
CA LYS A 866 123.86 143.06 13.15
C LYS A 866 125.33 143.38 13.43
N ILE A 867 126.24 142.41 13.34
CA ILE A 867 127.69 142.64 13.45
C ILE A 867 128.16 143.64 12.39
N LEU A 868 127.75 143.48 11.13
CA LEU A 868 128.08 144.45 10.08
C LEU A 868 127.50 145.84 10.37
N SER A 869 126.27 145.93 10.90
CA SER A 869 125.66 147.21 11.26
C SER A 869 126.38 147.89 12.45
N GLU A 870 126.83 147.12 13.44
CA GLU A 870 127.64 147.60 14.57
C GLU A 870 129.07 147.97 14.15
N THR A 871 129.65 147.29 13.15
CA THR A 871 130.97 147.61 12.59
C THR A 871 130.94 148.85 11.69
N THR A 872 129.77 149.14 11.08
CA THR A 872 129.58 150.34 10.24
C THR A 872 129.33 151.60 11.09
N ALA A 873 128.73 151.47 12.28
CA ALA A 873 128.51 152.58 13.22
C ALA A 873 129.79 153.06 13.94
N VAL A 874 130.82 152.21 14.09
CA VAL A 874 132.09 152.56 14.75
C VAL A 874 133.09 153.23 13.78
N ARG A 875 132.82 153.25 12.46
CA ARG A 875 133.72 153.84 11.45
C ARG A 875 133.35 155.23 10.93
N SER A 876 132.25 155.86 11.41
CA SER A 876 131.88 157.23 11.01
C SER A 876 132.31 158.35 12.00
N GLN A 877 133.21 158.07 12.94
CA GLN A 877 133.87 159.07 13.82
C GLN A 877 135.41 158.99 13.75
N ARG A 878 135.95 159.15 12.53
CA ARG A 878 137.27 159.71 12.15
C ARG A 878 137.24 159.80 10.61
N THR A 879 137.23 161.01 10.08
CA THR A 879 136.90 161.35 8.68
C THR A 879 138.07 161.12 7.70
N SER A 880 137.73 160.90 6.42
CA SER A 880 138.57 160.62 5.22
C SER A 880 138.80 159.16 4.87
#